data_AF-A0A349D2M2-F1
#
_entry.id   AF-A0A349D2M2-F1
#
_cell.length_a   1.000
_cell.length_b   1.000
_cell.length_c   1.000
_cell.angle_alpha   90.00
_cell.angle_beta   90.00
_cell.angle_gamma   90.00
#
_symmetry.space_group_name_H-M   'P 1'
#
loop_
_entity.id
_entity.type
_entity.pdbx_description
1 polymer ?
#
loop_
_entity_poly.entity_id
_entity_poly.type
_entity_poly.pdbx_seq_one_letter_code
_entity_poly.pdbx_strand_id
1 'polypeptide(L)'
;MTMFSRVINHGILGINARNLLYIRPFNPRKSVAFADDKLQTKAFLSARGIPTAKIFARIESRSQLREFSFDALPDECVLKPNRGYGGEGILILHRQKDGIFSTKGRASLTIQDLRRHIEDILEGRYSLNGRPDTAFFEQLLTAHECFAPFRPVGLPDLRIIVFNLVPVMAMLRIPTAESGGKANLHLGGIGIGIDLAKGVTTYAAQYHRIVDRLPHGLAPSGIKIPFWDDILLMCSRIQQLTNIGYIACDITICKEMGPALLEVNARAGLSVQIANLAPLRSRLERVLGVKVSVPEKGVRLGQDLFGQKRIKEEAADDRQILGLQEVITVAMDGASMDVLCSIAPERERTVFDPSLIEELRREGVLETEDAAAGTYRMKFMLGKRKIQTLVAGGAVPSPFRALIGKRDLVGFLLDPAREQPASLRPNKSGIGVRAADRLFSQIDEDLSMLQWLKPTNLLDELSRLQQDRTYNPRFSYPSCGDVLEDAERRLEEEVIDDSAQGVLLEKKRKELLQRIALLRARGNANSFTEASHALFGAPSHALIRVATTALRDRPKEPFAQEEPLDIEKAAQLLRSALARYGLHDWQVVVKSKVVADSATGPKTIFLREGVDFSRPRIDALIAHEIETHALTTENGSHQPLALLRRGCAYYLDTQEGLAIYNQNRVLPPFHEKRYGPARSVLGIVFGLKHSFAKTRQYLEEELRYSSQKALTKTIDIKRGLKDTSEHGGFTKGVTYLRGLRAIERFVDGGGDLRRLYIGKVSLRDLDLIEKIPSLLPPLLLPSYLRGESANEKERE
;
A
#
# COMPACT_ATOMS: atom_id res chain seq x y z
N MET A 1 -48.79 -14.34 38.72
CA MET A 1 -48.82 -14.35 37.24
C MET A 1 -47.41 -14.61 36.71
N THR A 2 -46.90 -15.78 37.06
CA THR A 2 -45.49 -16.18 37.03
C THR A 2 -45.43 -17.48 36.26
N MET A 3 -45.23 -17.43 34.93
CA MET A 3 -44.77 -18.59 34.12
C MET A 3 -44.62 -18.30 32.61
N PHE A 4 -44.41 -17.04 32.18
CA PHE A 4 -44.21 -16.74 30.74
C PHE A 4 -42.84 -16.13 30.38
N SER A 5 -41.93 -15.91 31.32
CA SER A 5 -40.63 -15.25 31.03
C SER A 5 -39.45 -16.21 30.80
N ARG A 6 -39.64 -17.53 30.92
CA ARG A 6 -38.57 -18.52 30.76
C ARG A 6 -38.45 -19.13 29.36
N VAL A 7 -39.24 -18.65 28.40
CA VAL A 7 -39.19 -19.14 27.01
C VAL A 7 -38.91 -17.94 26.10
N ILE A 8 -37.70 -17.94 25.51
CA ILE A 8 -37.19 -17.04 24.47
C ILE A 8 -36.74 -15.64 24.92
N ASN A 9 -35.55 -15.54 25.52
CA ASN A 9 -34.71 -14.37 25.25
C ASN A 9 -33.23 -14.75 25.34
N HIS A 10 -32.59 -15.00 24.20
CA HIS A 10 -31.18 -15.41 24.06
C HIS A 10 -30.18 -14.30 24.46
N GLY A 11 -30.57 -13.36 25.34
CA GLY A 11 -29.73 -12.24 25.75
C GLY A 11 -29.55 -11.14 24.70
N ILE A 12 -30.27 -11.21 23.58
CA ILE A 12 -30.14 -10.21 22.51
C ILE A 12 -30.82 -8.90 22.94
N LEU A 13 -30.11 -7.79 22.77
CA LEU A 13 -30.65 -6.47 23.04
C LEU A 13 -31.39 -5.94 21.80
N GLY A 14 -32.68 -5.63 21.94
CA GLY A 14 -33.47 -4.92 20.93
C GLY A 14 -33.47 -3.39 21.12
N ILE A 15 -33.86 -2.62 20.09
CA ILE A 15 -33.81 -1.14 20.11
C ILE A 15 -34.65 -0.55 21.24
N ASN A 16 -35.87 -1.05 21.43
CA ASN A 16 -36.77 -0.57 22.48
C ASN A 16 -36.21 -0.85 23.88
N ALA A 17 -35.69 -2.07 24.10
CA ALA A 17 -35.06 -2.45 25.34
C ALA A 17 -33.81 -1.60 25.63
N ARG A 18 -32.96 -1.34 24.62
CA ARG A 18 -31.81 -0.43 24.74
C ARG A 18 -32.24 0.96 25.22
N ASN A 19 -33.25 1.53 24.58
CA ASN A 19 -33.72 2.87 24.89
C ASN A 19 -34.31 2.97 26.31
N LEU A 20 -35.12 1.98 26.71
CA LEU A 20 -35.82 1.98 28.00
C LEU A 20 -34.94 1.58 29.18
N LEU A 21 -34.07 0.58 29.01
CA LEU A 21 -33.30 -0.02 30.11
C LEU A 21 -31.93 0.63 30.32
N TYR A 22 -31.30 1.19 29.27
CA TYR A 22 -29.93 1.69 29.35
C TYR A 22 -29.83 3.18 29.01
N ILE A 23 -30.43 3.64 27.91
CA ILE A 23 -30.30 5.06 27.52
C ILE A 23 -31.09 5.96 28.47
N ARG A 24 -32.40 5.73 28.63
CA ARG A 24 -33.26 6.60 29.45
C ARG A 24 -32.83 6.68 30.93
N PRO A 25 -32.38 5.58 31.58
CA PRO A 25 -31.98 5.63 32.98
C PRO A 25 -30.56 6.17 33.20
N PHE A 26 -29.62 5.93 32.27
CA PHE A 26 -28.20 6.22 32.48
C PHE A 26 -27.65 7.39 31.64
N ASN A 27 -28.40 7.89 30.66
CA ASN A 27 -27.99 9.04 29.83
C ASN A 27 -28.93 10.23 30.08
N PRO A 28 -28.51 11.22 30.89
CA PRO A 28 -29.26 12.45 31.07
C PRO A 28 -29.51 13.16 29.73
N ARG A 29 -30.68 13.81 29.57
CA ARG A 29 -31.04 14.51 28.32
C ARG A 29 -29.98 15.52 27.87
N LYS A 30 -29.36 16.23 28.81
CA LYS A 30 -28.26 17.18 28.53
C LYS A 30 -27.04 16.47 27.94
N SER A 31 -26.66 15.31 28.48
CA SER A 31 -25.52 14.53 27.99
C SER A 31 -25.80 13.90 26.62
N VAL A 32 -27.05 13.53 26.34
CA VAL A 32 -27.46 13.08 24.99
C VAL A 32 -27.38 14.23 23.99
N ALA A 33 -27.86 15.43 24.34
CA ALA A 33 -27.76 16.60 23.48
C ALA A 33 -26.30 17.02 23.22
N PHE A 34 -25.44 16.89 24.24
CA PHE A 34 -24.00 17.10 24.10
C PHE A 34 -23.37 16.12 23.11
N ALA A 35 -23.68 14.82 23.20
CA ALA A 35 -23.18 13.81 22.26
C ALA A 35 -23.70 13.98 20.82
N ASP A 36 -24.93 14.48 20.65
CA ASP A 36 -25.51 14.78 19.33
C ASP A 36 -24.80 15.98 18.64
N ASP A 37 -24.01 16.79 19.38
CA ASP A 37 -23.21 17.90 18.86
C ASP A 37 -21.72 17.50 18.71
N LYS A 38 -21.31 17.19 17.48
CA LYS A 38 -19.95 16.71 17.17
C LYS A 38 -18.90 17.79 17.43
N LEU A 39 -19.17 19.05 17.10
CA LEU A 39 -18.26 20.17 17.30
C LEU A 39 -18.00 20.39 18.79
N GLN A 40 -19.07 20.44 19.59
CA GLN A 40 -18.97 20.63 21.04
C GLN A 40 -18.22 19.47 21.70
N THR A 41 -18.58 18.23 21.36
CA THR A 41 -17.95 17.04 21.93
C THR A 41 -16.46 16.97 21.59
N LYS A 42 -16.10 17.22 20.32
CA LYS A 42 -14.69 17.23 19.89
C LYS A 42 -13.89 18.30 20.61
N ALA A 43 -14.37 19.55 20.66
CA ALA A 43 -13.67 20.63 21.35
C ALA A 43 -13.46 20.32 22.84
N PHE A 44 -14.48 19.80 23.52
CA PHE A 44 -14.43 19.44 24.94
C PHE A 44 -13.40 18.34 25.25
N LEU A 45 -13.36 17.29 24.41
CA LEU A 45 -12.47 16.14 24.60
C LEU A 45 -11.04 16.43 24.14
N SER A 46 -10.88 17.18 23.05
CA SER A 46 -9.56 17.61 22.55
C SER A 46 -8.82 18.46 23.57
N ALA A 47 -9.51 19.42 24.22
CA ALA A 47 -8.94 20.22 25.30
C ALA A 47 -8.50 19.40 26.53
N ARG A 48 -8.89 18.12 26.61
CA ARG A 48 -8.54 17.18 27.68
C ARG A 48 -7.60 16.06 27.21
N GLY A 49 -6.94 16.25 26.07
CA GLY A 49 -5.91 15.35 25.56
C GLY A 49 -6.43 14.13 24.79
N ILE A 50 -7.71 14.11 24.38
CA ILE A 50 -8.22 13.08 23.46
C ILE A 50 -7.91 13.50 22.01
N PRO A 51 -7.15 12.73 21.23
CA PRO A 51 -6.82 13.11 19.85
C PRO A 51 -8.07 13.15 18.95
N THR A 52 -8.21 14.23 18.18
CA THR A 52 -9.32 14.45 17.23
C THR A 52 -8.80 15.16 15.98
N ALA A 53 -9.46 14.97 14.83
CA ALA A 53 -9.16 15.73 13.61
C ALA A 53 -9.22 17.25 13.84
N LYS A 54 -8.25 17.99 13.29
CA LYS A 54 -8.23 19.46 13.33
C LYS A 54 -9.41 20.04 12.57
N ILE A 55 -10.13 20.99 13.17
CA ILE A 55 -11.21 21.74 12.52
C ILE A 55 -10.61 22.97 11.85
N PHE A 56 -10.94 23.19 10.57
CA PHE A 56 -10.45 24.33 9.78
C PHE A 56 -11.43 25.50 9.77
N ALA A 57 -12.72 25.21 9.57
CA ALA A 57 -13.76 26.23 9.46
C ALA A 57 -15.12 25.68 9.86
N ARG A 58 -16.03 26.58 10.27
CA ARG A 58 -17.45 26.29 10.55
C ARG A 58 -18.32 27.35 9.90
N ILE A 59 -19.49 26.93 9.42
CA ILE A 59 -20.48 27.77 8.76
C ILE A 59 -21.83 27.47 9.41
N GLU A 60 -22.36 28.46 10.10
CA GLU A 60 -23.58 28.40 10.91
C GLU A 60 -24.75 29.12 10.25
N SER A 61 -24.50 29.97 9.24
CA SER A 61 -25.54 30.74 8.56
C SER A 61 -25.25 30.98 7.08
N ARG A 62 -26.31 31.30 6.31
CA ARG A 62 -26.20 31.69 4.89
C ARG A 62 -25.37 32.97 4.69
N SER A 63 -25.40 33.90 5.64
CA SER A 63 -24.56 35.11 5.58
C SER A 63 -23.07 34.75 5.67
N GLN A 64 -22.70 33.89 6.62
CA GLN A 64 -21.33 33.38 6.72
C GLN A 64 -20.92 32.62 5.44
N LEU A 65 -21.81 31.83 4.85
CA LEU A 65 -21.53 31.12 3.61
C LEU A 65 -21.26 32.05 2.41
N ARG A 66 -21.96 33.19 2.33
CA ARG A 66 -21.76 34.18 1.26
C ARG A 66 -20.38 34.83 1.35
N GLU A 67 -19.92 35.12 2.56
CA GLU A 67 -18.63 35.77 2.84
C GLU A 67 -17.46 34.76 2.91
N PHE A 68 -17.74 33.46 2.97
CA PHE A 68 -16.73 32.43 3.12
C PHE A 68 -15.83 32.30 1.88
N SER A 69 -14.52 32.48 2.08
CA SER A 69 -13.50 32.21 1.06
C SER A 69 -13.05 30.76 1.13
N PHE A 70 -13.35 30.00 0.08
CA PHE A 70 -12.93 28.61 -0.03
C PHE A 70 -11.42 28.46 -0.24
N ASP A 71 -10.71 29.53 -0.64
CA ASP A 71 -9.25 29.50 -0.85
C ASP A 71 -8.44 29.41 0.45
N ALA A 72 -9.05 29.73 1.59
CA ALA A 72 -8.44 29.56 2.90
C ALA A 72 -8.38 28.08 3.36
N LEU A 73 -9.08 27.17 2.68
CA LEU A 73 -9.07 25.75 2.99
C LEU A 73 -7.82 25.06 2.42
N PRO A 74 -7.27 24.06 3.13
CA PRO A 74 -6.17 23.26 2.61
C PRO A 74 -6.59 22.48 1.36
N ASP A 75 -5.60 21.95 0.64
CA ASP A 75 -5.83 21.18 -0.60
C ASP A 75 -6.66 19.93 -0.36
N GLU A 76 -6.61 19.35 0.84
CA GLU A 76 -7.42 18.19 1.22
C GLU A 76 -8.15 18.43 2.53
N CYS A 77 -9.47 18.28 2.52
CA CYS A 77 -10.29 18.39 3.71
C CYS A 77 -11.61 17.59 3.59
N VAL A 78 -12.31 17.45 4.71
CA VAL A 78 -13.63 16.83 4.78
C VAL A 78 -14.65 17.87 5.19
N LEU A 79 -15.68 18.06 4.35
CA LEU A 79 -16.87 18.83 4.68
C LEU A 79 -17.91 17.88 5.27
N LYS A 80 -18.48 18.25 6.43
CA LYS A 80 -19.53 17.43 7.05
C LYS A 80 -20.54 18.23 7.89
N PRO A 81 -21.76 17.69 8.07
CA PRO A 81 -22.75 18.21 9.00
C PRO A 81 -22.39 17.91 10.47
N ASN A 82 -22.68 18.87 11.36
CA ASN A 82 -22.51 18.71 12.81
C ASN A 82 -23.44 17.64 13.39
N ARG A 83 -24.73 17.68 13.04
CA ARG A 83 -25.77 16.75 13.54
C ARG A 83 -26.18 15.68 12.54
N GLY A 84 -25.38 15.50 11.48
CA GLY A 84 -25.68 14.52 10.43
C GLY A 84 -25.70 13.08 10.90
N TYR A 85 -26.52 12.26 10.23
CA TYR A 85 -26.75 10.85 10.54
C TYR A 85 -26.21 9.91 9.46
N GLY A 86 -25.75 8.73 9.86
CA GLY A 86 -25.38 7.65 8.93
C GLY A 86 -24.22 7.96 7.97
N GLY A 87 -23.49 9.04 8.20
CA GLY A 87 -22.47 9.55 7.28
C GLY A 87 -23.03 10.30 6.07
N GLU A 88 -24.30 10.71 6.09
CA GLU A 88 -24.89 11.56 5.06
C GLU A 88 -24.36 13.00 5.13
N GLY A 89 -24.35 13.69 3.99
CA GLY A 89 -23.82 15.05 3.88
C GLY A 89 -22.30 15.18 3.94
N ILE A 90 -21.55 14.09 4.12
CA ILE A 90 -20.07 14.11 4.14
C ILE A 90 -19.52 14.16 2.71
N LEU A 91 -18.65 15.13 2.43
CA LEU A 91 -17.87 15.24 1.20
C LEU A 91 -16.37 15.26 1.51
N ILE A 92 -15.60 14.41 0.82
CA ILE A 92 -14.13 14.43 0.84
C ILE A 92 -13.68 15.31 -0.32
N LEU A 93 -12.96 16.39 -0.03
CA LEU A 93 -12.60 17.42 -0.98
C LEU A 93 -11.10 17.38 -1.27
N HIS A 94 -10.75 17.31 -2.56
CA HIS A 94 -9.39 17.49 -3.08
C HIS A 94 -9.36 18.66 -4.07
N ARG A 95 -8.57 19.69 -3.79
CA ARG A 95 -8.41 20.88 -4.63
C ARG A 95 -7.60 20.54 -5.89
N GLN A 96 -8.07 21.00 -7.05
CA GLN A 96 -7.38 20.90 -8.33
C GLN A 96 -6.74 22.24 -8.73
N LYS A 97 -5.84 22.21 -9.73
CA LYS A 97 -5.07 23.39 -10.20
C LYS A 97 -5.93 24.59 -10.62
N ASP A 98 -7.18 24.36 -11.02
CA ASP A 98 -8.09 25.41 -11.52
C ASP A 98 -9.06 25.94 -10.44
N GLY A 99 -8.81 25.68 -9.14
CA GLY A 99 -9.68 26.11 -8.03
C GLY A 99 -10.97 25.30 -7.87
N ILE A 100 -11.14 24.25 -8.66
CA ILE A 100 -12.24 23.28 -8.61
C ILE A 100 -11.92 22.20 -7.56
N PHE A 101 -12.93 21.77 -6.79
CA PHE A 101 -12.78 20.62 -5.89
C PHE A 101 -13.23 19.35 -6.58
N SER A 102 -12.69 18.21 -6.17
CA SER A 102 -13.15 16.90 -6.60
C SER A 102 -13.40 15.99 -5.41
N THR A 103 -14.36 15.06 -5.58
CA THR A 103 -14.63 13.99 -4.63
C THR A 103 -14.17 12.66 -5.24
N LYS A 104 -13.67 11.73 -4.41
CA LYS A 104 -13.30 10.39 -4.89
C LYS A 104 -14.51 9.71 -5.56
N GLY A 105 -14.42 9.47 -6.87
CA GLY A 105 -15.42 8.71 -7.64
C GLY A 105 -16.51 9.53 -8.35
N ARG A 106 -16.50 10.87 -8.31
CA ARG A 106 -17.43 11.73 -9.08
C ARG A 106 -16.72 12.88 -9.78
N ALA A 107 -17.44 13.47 -10.74
CA ALA A 107 -17.05 14.65 -11.51
C ALA A 107 -16.57 15.83 -10.64
N SER A 108 -15.85 16.76 -11.27
CA SER A 108 -15.50 18.07 -10.74
C SER A 108 -16.68 18.74 -10.03
N LEU A 109 -16.49 19.15 -8.78
CA LEU A 109 -17.42 19.97 -8.00
C LEU A 109 -17.02 21.44 -8.10
N THR A 110 -17.92 22.26 -8.60
CA THR A 110 -17.73 23.71 -8.60
C THR A 110 -17.94 24.28 -7.20
N ILE A 111 -17.44 25.49 -6.95
CA ILE A 111 -17.72 26.22 -5.70
C ILE A 111 -19.23 26.42 -5.51
N GLN A 112 -20.00 26.58 -6.59
CA GLN A 112 -21.45 26.74 -6.53
C GLN A 112 -22.15 25.46 -6.06
N ASP A 113 -21.65 24.29 -6.46
CA ASP A 113 -22.15 23.00 -5.97
C ASP A 113 -21.87 22.83 -4.48
N LEU A 114 -20.67 23.22 -4.02
CA LEU A 114 -20.32 23.20 -2.60
C LEU A 114 -21.21 24.14 -1.77
N ARG A 115 -21.48 25.35 -2.27
CA ARG A 115 -22.39 26.29 -1.59
C ARG A 115 -23.78 25.68 -1.45
N ARG A 116 -24.33 25.11 -2.51
CA ARG A 116 -25.64 24.44 -2.49
C ARG A 116 -25.68 23.28 -1.50
N HIS A 117 -24.62 22.47 -1.45
CA HIS A 117 -24.51 21.37 -0.49
C HIS A 117 -24.42 21.86 0.96
N ILE A 118 -23.75 22.99 1.21
CA ILE A 118 -23.71 23.60 2.54
C ILE A 118 -25.09 24.17 2.91
N GLU A 119 -25.82 24.77 1.97
CA GLU A 119 -27.20 25.22 2.20
C GLU A 119 -28.12 24.04 2.58
N ASP A 120 -28.02 22.90 1.88
CA ASP A 120 -28.72 21.66 2.25
C ASP A 120 -28.38 21.22 3.69
N ILE A 121 -27.10 21.33 4.11
CA ILE A 121 -26.69 21.04 5.50
C ILE A 121 -27.36 22.03 6.47
N LEU A 122 -27.27 23.33 6.21
CA LEU A 122 -27.82 24.38 7.09
C LEU A 122 -29.33 24.25 7.27
N GLU A 123 -30.05 23.82 6.22
CA GLU A 123 -31.48 23.52 6.25
C GLU A 123 -31.84 22.23 7.00
N GLY A 124 -30.84 21.44 7.38
CA GLY A 124 -31.03 20.22 8.15
C GLY A 124 -31.34 18.99 7.32
N ARG A 125 -31.11 19.00 5.99
CA ARG A 125 -31.41 17.88 5.08
C ARG A 125 -30.80 16.55 5.54
N TYR A 126 -29.64 16.61 6.17
CA TYR A 126 -28.87 15.45 6.62
C TYR A 126 -29.03 15.14 8.13
N SER A 127 -29.83 15.94 8.84
CA SER A 127 -30.09 15.79 10.28
C SER A 127 -31.30 14.87 10.52
N LEU A 128 -31.23 14.00 11.53
CA LEU A 128 -32.29 13.01 11.87
C LEU A 128 -33.73 13.57 11.97
N ASN A 129 -33.88 14.84 12.35
CA ASN A 129 -35.18 15.48 12.55
C ASN A 129 -35.37 16.74 11.67
N GLY A 130 -34.59 16.90 10.60
CA GLY A 130 -34.67 18.08 9.73
C GLY A 130 -34.35 19.40 10.46
N ARG A 131 -33.56 19.35 11.54
CA ARG A 131 -33.22 20.54 12.32
C ARG A 131 -32.10 21.32 11.64
N PRO A 132 -32.12 22.67 11.72
CA PRO A 132 -31.00 23.48 11.29
C PRO A 132 -29.68 22.98 11.89
N ASP A 133 -28.66 22.93 11.04
CA ASP A 133 -27.37 22.34 11.36
C ASP A 133 -26.22 23.30 11.05
N THR A 134 -25.01 22.89 11.42
CA THR A 134 -23.77 23.60 11.12
C THR A 134 -22.95 22.75 10.17
N ALA A 135 -22.49 23.35 9.06
CA ALA A 135 -21.51 22.74 8.19
C ALA A 135 -20.10 23.07 8.69
N PHE A 136 -19.18 22.12 8.66
CA PHE A 136 -17.80 22.40 9.04
C PHE A 136 -16.80 21.58 8.25
N PHE A 137 -15.59 22.12 8.18
CA PHE A 137 -14.45 21.52 7.49
C PHE A 137 -13.43 21.02 8.51
N GLU A 138 -12.95 19.80 8.32
CA GLU A 138 -11.91 19.21 9.16
C GLU A 138 -10.83 18.51 8.34
N GLN A 139 -9.73 18.18 9.02
CA GLN A 139 -8.62 17.42 8.49
C GLN A 139 -9.08 16.07 7.94
N LEU A 140 -8.67 15.75 6.71
CA LEU A 140 -8.80 14.41 6.15
C LEU A 140 -7.83 13.47 6.87
N LEU A 141 -8.36 12.48 7.59
CA LEU A 141 -7.54 11.50 8.28
C LEU A 141 -7.11 10.37 7.35
N THR A 142 -5.82 10.02 7.38
CA THR A 142 -5.27 8.86 6.67
C THR A 142 -5.27 7.63 7.59
N ALA A 143 -5.91 6.56 7.13
CA ALA A 143 -5.97 5.30 7.86
C ALA A 143 -4.56 4.69 8.07
N HIS A 144 -4.32 4.12 9.25
CA HIS A 144 -3.09 3.40 9.56
C HIS A 144 -2.99 2.09 8.76
N GLU A 145 -1.76 1.65 8.47
CA GLU A 145 -1.45 0.49 7.62
C GLU A 145 -2.00 -0.84 8.16
N CYS A 146 -2.33 -0.90 9.46
CA CYS A 146 -3.00 -2.05 10.07
C CYS A 146 -4.37 -2.37 9.45
N PHE A 147 -5.00 -1.40 8.77
CA PHE A 147 -6.25 -1.64 8.06
C PHE A 147 -6.06 -2.16 6.62
N ALA A 148 -4.83 -2.18 6.10
CA ALA A 148 -4.52 -2.65 4.75
C ALA A 148 -5.06 -4.05 4.43
N PRO A 149 -5.02 -5.04 5.35
CA PRO A 149 -5.58 -6.36 5.08
C PRO A 149 -7.07 -6.37 4.76
N PHE A 150 -7.83 -5.35 5.17
CA PHE A 150 -9.27 -5.24 4.94
C PHE A 150 -9.63 -4.49 3.65
N ARG A 151 -8.64 -3.88 2.96
CA ARG A 151 -8.82 -3.12 1.70
C ARG A 151 -10.03 -2.16 1.73
N PRO A 152 -10.14 -1.25 2.72
CA PRO A 152 -11.30 -0.38 2.86
C PRO A 152 -11.38 0.68 1.75
N VAL A 153 -12.59 1.06 1.34
CA VAL A 153 -12.82 2.15 0.38
C VAL A 153 -12.66 3.54 1.02
N GLY A 154 -13.05 3.65 2.28
CA GLY A 154 -12.99 4.88 3.08
C GLY A 154 -12.25 4.67 4.40
N LEU A 155 -12.43 5.59 5.34
CA LEU A 155 -11.80 5.52 6.66
C LEU A 155 -12.50 4.46 7.55
N PRO A 156 -11.81 3.39 7.97
CA PRO A 156 -12.35 2.44 8.93
C PRO A 156 -12.45 3.06 10.32
N ASP A 157 -13.41 2.57 11.10
CA ASP A 157 -13.53 2.93 12.50
C ASP A 157 -13.82 1.72 13.39
N LEU A 158 -13.38 1.84 14.64
CA LEU A 158 -13.57 0.91 15.73
C LEU A 158 -14.68 1.49 16.60
N ARG A 159 -15.80 0.79 16.66
CA ARG A 159 -16.90 1.11 17.57
C ARG A 159 -16.77 0.30 18.84
N ILE A 160 -16.54 0.97 19.96
CA ILE A 160 -16.46 0.35 21.29
C ILE A 160 -17.67 0.81 22.10
N ILE A 161 -18.47 -0.14 22.60
CA ILE A 161 -19.53 0.13 23.57
C ILE A 161 -18.95 0.07 24.96
N VAL A 162 -19.14 1.14 25.72
CA VAL A 162 -18.72 1.25 27.13
C VAL A 162 -19.95 1.47 28.00
N PHE A 163 -20.02 0.74 29.10
CA PHE A 163 -21.05 0.90 30.11
C PHE A 163 -20.42 0.74 31.50
N ASN A 164 -20.70 1.67 32.40
CA ASN A 164 -20.16 1.65 33.77
C ASN A 164 -18.62 1.60 33.83
N LEU A 165 -17.98 2.38 32.97
CA LEU A 165 -16.54 2.44 32.68
C LEU A 165 -15.93 1.15 32.09
N VAL A 166 -16.73 0.12 31.84
CA VAL A 166 -16.29 -1.16 31.31
C VAL A 166 -16.54 -1.21 29.80
N PRO A 167 -15.52 -1.42 28.96
CA PRO A 167 -15.73 -1.81 27.56
C PRO A 167 -16.43 -3.17 27.49
N VAL A 168 -17.59 -3.23 26.84
CA VAL A 168 -18.48 -4.40 26.86
C VAL A 168 -18.42 -5.18 25.55
N MET A 169 -18.26 -4.47 24.44
CA MET A 169 -18.20 -5.06 23.11
C MET A 169 -17.55 -4.09 22.13
N ALA A 170 -16.83 -4.61 21.14
CA ALA A 170 -16.22 -3.80 20.11
C ALA A 170 -16.40 -4.42 18.72
N MET A 171 -16.42 -3.59 17.69
CA MET A 171 -16.33 -4.03 16.30
C MET A 171 -15.52 -3.04 15.46
N LEU A 172 -14.86 -3.54 14.43
CA LEU A 172 -14.31 -2.78 13.32
C LEU A 172 -15.38 -2.63 12.24
N ARG A 173 -15.60 -1.42 11.74
CA ARG A 173 -16.47 -1.14 10.60
C ARG A 173 -15.61 -0.80 9.39
N ILE A 174 -15.73 -1.63 8.36
CA ILE A 174 -15.02 -1.49 7.09
C ILE A 174 -15.95 -0.83 6.08
N PRO A 175 -15.61 0.37 5.58
CA PRO A 175 -16.32 1.00 4.49
C PRO A 175 -16.10 0.25 3.17
N THR A 176 -17.18 -0.03 2.45
CA THR A 176 -17.17 -0.75 1.18
C THR A 176 -17.59 0.18 0.03
N ALA A 177 -17.49 -0.33 -1.20
CA ALA A 177 -17.99 0.40 -2.36
C ALA A 177 -19.52 0.56 -2.31
N GLU A 178 -20.22 -0.48 -1.82
CA GLU A 178 -21.66 -0.49 -1.64
C GLU A 178 -22.13 0.57 -0.63
N SER A 179 -21.36 0.80 0.43
CA SER A 179 -21.64 1.87 1.40
C SER A 179 -21.22 3.26 0.94
N GLY A 180 -20.77 3.41 -0.30
CA GLY A 180 -20.22 4.67 -0.83
C GLY A 180 -18.98 5.14 -0.06
N GLY A 181 -18.18 4.22 0.47
CA GLY A 181 -17.00 4.54 1.27
C GLY A 181 -17.31 4.98 2.71
N LYS A 182 -18.50 4.68 3.24
CA LYS A 182 -18.91 5.02 4.61
C LYS A 182 -18.86 3.83 5.55
N ALA A 183 -18.43 4.05 6.80
CA ALA A 183 -18.44 3.03 7.86
C ALA A 183 -19.85 2.79 8.44
N ASN A 184 -20.81 2.48 7.57
CA ASN A 184 -22.21 2.28 7.92
C ASN A 184 -22.69 0.91 7.45
N LEU A 185 -22.95 0.01 8.39
CA LEU A 185 -23.39 -1.36 8.11
C LEU A 185 -24.75 -1.42 7.42
N HIS A 186 -25.63 -0.42 7.61
CA HIS A 186 -26.94 -0.38 6.95
C HIS A 186 -26.83 0.00 5.47
N LEU A 187 -25.75 0.68 5.09
CA LEU A 187 -25.46 1.02 3.70
C LEU A 187 -24.58 -0.03 3.00
N GLY A 188 -24.26 -1.15 3.68
CA GLY A 188 -23.40 -2.20 3.11
C GLY A 188 -21.97 -2.19 3.59
N GLY A 189 -21.63 -1.44 4.64
CA GLY A 189 -20.36 -1.60 5.34
C GLY A 189 -20.25 -2.98 6.01
N ILE A 190 -19.05 -3.52 6.13
CA ILE A 190 -18.80 -4.80 6.82
C ILE A 190 -18.47 -4.50 8.29
N GLY A 191 -19.15 -5.17 9.21
CA GLY A 191 -18.83 -5.13 10.64
C GLY A 191 -18.09 -6.39 11.06
N ILE A 192 -16.94 -6.23 11.71
CA ILE A 192 -16.07 -7.32 12.16
C ILE A 192 -15.95 -7.24 13.69
N GLY A 193 -16.39 -8.25 14.42
CA GLY A 193 -16.26 -8.30 15.88
C GLY A 193 -14.80 -8.34 16.33
N ILE A 194 -14.50 -7.79 17.51
CA ILE A 194 -13.15 -7.78 18.07
C ILE A 194 -13.16 -8.39 19.46
N ASP A 195 -12.26 -9.34 19.70
CA ASP A 195 -12.02 -9.88 21.03
C ASP A 195 -11.43 -8.79 21.94
N LEU A 196 -12.12 -8.47 23.03
CA LEU A 196 -11.73 -7.39 23.93
C LEU A 196 -10.39 -7.66 24.63
N ALA A 197 -10.06 -8.91 24.94
CA ALA A 197 -8.81 -9.25 25.62
C ALA A 197 -7.63 -9.25 24.66
N LYS A 198 -7.76 -9.85 23.47
CA LYS A 198 -6.65 -10.03 22.53
C LYS A 198 -6.48 -8.87 21.55
N GLY A 199 -7.53 -8.10 21.30
CA GLY A 199 -7.54 -7.08 20.24
C GLY A 199 -7.47 -7.69 18.85
N VAL A 200 -8.01 -8.90 18.66
CA VAL A 200 -7.96 -9.66 17.42
C VAL A 200 -9.36 -9.72 16.82
N THR A 201 -9.46 -9.55 15.51
CA THR A 201 -10.73 -9.68 14.78
C THR A 201 -11.27 -11.10 14.85
N THR A 202 -12.59 -11.21 14.88
CA THR A 202 -13.32 -12.49 15.03
C THR A 202 -14.25 -12.67 13.83
N TYR A 203 -15.56 -12.66 14.04
CA TYR A 203 -16.56 -12.87 12.99
C TYR A 203 -16.83 -11.59 12.23
N ALA A 204 -17.26 -11.70 10.98
CA ALA A 204 -17.72 -10.56 10.20
C ALA A 204 -19.16 -10.74 9.74
N ALA A 205 -19.86 -9.63 9.60
CA ALA A 205 -21.22 -9.59 9.09
C ALA A 205 -21.40 -8.38 8.18
N GLN A 206 -22.19 -8.56 7.12
CA GLN A 206 -22.64 -7.51 6.23
C GLN A 206 -24.15 -7.67 6.06
N TYR A 207 -24.89 -6.58 6.27
CA TYR A 207 -26.35 -6.62 6.38
C TYR A 207 -26.84 -7.68 7.39
N HIS A 208 -27.42 -8.78 6.90
CA HIS A 208 -28.00 -9.88 7.67
C HIS A 208 -27.26 -11.21 7.44
N ARG A 209 -26.06 -11.18 6.83
CA ARG A 209 -25.27 -12.37 6.48
C ARG A 209 -23.91 -12.35 7.17
N ILE A 210 -23.45 -13.53 7.58
CA ILE A 210 -22.08 -13.75 8.05
C ILE A 210 -21.16 -13.71 6.82
N VAL A 211 -19.98 -13.11 6.99
CA VAL A 211 -18.95 -12.98 5.96
C VAL A 211 -17.76 -13.82 6.41
N ASP A 212 -17.54 -14.96 5.78
CA ASP A 212 -16.41 -15.85 6.09
C ASP A 212 -15.12 -15.43 5.36
N ARG A 213 -15.28 -14.74 4.23
CA ARG A 213 -14.18 -14.20 3.42
C ARG A 213 -14.51 -12.79 2.94
N LEU A 214 -13.53 -11.91 3.02
CA LEU A 214 -13.58 -10.58 2.42
C LEU A 214 -13.55 -10.70 0.87
N PRO A 215 -13.92 -9.65 0.11
CA PRO A 215 -14.01 -9.72 -1.35
C PRO A 215 -12.76 -10.26 -2.06
N HIS A 216 -11.58 -9.92 -1.54
CA HIS A 216 -10.27 -10.39 -2.03
C HIS A 216 -9.88 -11.79 -1.55
N GLY A 217 -10.73 -12.48 -0.79
CA GLY A 217 -10.60 -13.89 -0.41
C GLY A 217 -9.97 -14.17 0.96
N LEU A 218 -9.46 -13.15 1.65
CA LEU A 218 -8.89 -13.31 3.00
C LEU A 218 -9.97 -13.46 4.07
N ALA A 219 -9.65 -14.22 5.13
CA ALA A 219 -10.50 -14.32 6.29
C ALA A 219 -10.53 -12.97 7.05
N PRO A 220 -11.71 -12.51 7.51
CA PRO A 220 -11.81 -11.29 8.31
C PRO A 220 -11.30 -11.48 9.75
N SER A 221 -11.16 -12.72 10.22
CA SER A 221 -10.72 -13.12 11.56
C SER A 221 -9.19 -13.21 11.69
N GLY A 222 -8.67 -13.09 12.92
CA GLY A 222 -7.27 -13.38 13.23
C GLY A 222 -6.32 -12.19 13.02
N ILE A 223 -6.83 -11.02 12.67
CA ILE A 223 -6.03 -9.82 12.43
C ILE A 223 -5.94 -9.01 13.72
N LYS A 224 -4.72 -8.74 14.18
CA LYS A 224 -4.46 -7.97 15.42
C LYS A 224 -4.57 -6.47 15.15
N ILE A 225 -5.34 -5.78 15.99
CA ILE A 225 -5.48 -4.33 15.99
C ILE A 225 -4.40 -3.73 16.92
N PRO A 226 -3.53 -2.84 16.43
CA PRO A 226 -2.51 -2.20 17.27
C PRO A 226 -3.14 -1.18 18.23
N PHE A 227 -2.39 -0.78 19.27
CA PHE A 227 -2.83 0.20 20.28
C PHE A 227 -4.10 -0.21 21.04
N TRP A 228 -4.42 -1.50 21.09
CA TRP A 228 -5.72 -1.97 21.55
C TRP A 228 -6.04 -1.58 22.99
N ASP A 229 -5.09 -1.78 23.91
CA ASP A 229 -5.27 -1.44 25.32
C ASP A 229 -5.44 0.08 25.51
N ASP A 230 -4.71 0.90 24.74
CA ASP A 230 -4.84 2.37 24.75
C ASP A 230 -6.20 2.83 24.22
N ILE A 231 -6.72 2.17 23.18
CA ILE A 231 -8.04 2.46 22.60
C ILE A 231 -9.14 2.17 23.62
N LEU A 232 -9.09 1.03 24.30
CA LEU A 232 -10.07 0.68 25.33
C LEU A 232 -10.03 1.67 26.50
N LEU A 233 -8.82 2.05 26.92
CA LEU A 233 -8.61 3.04 27.98
C LEU A 233 -9.13 4.42 27.58
N MET A 234 -8.86 4.85 26.35
CA MET A 234 -9.39 6.09 25.79
C MET A 234 -10.92 6.10 25.84
N CYS A 235 -11.58 5.02 25.40
CA CYS A 235 -13.04 4.93 25.40
C CYS A 235 -13.64 4.99 26.82
N SER A 236 -13.01 4.32 27.80
CA SER A 236 -13.45 4.39 29.20
C SER A 236 -13.23 5.78 29.81
N ARG A 237 -12.10 6.44 29.51
CA ARG A 237 -11.85 7.84 29.89
C ARG A 237 -12.87 8.80 29.28
N ILE A 238 -13.22 8.63 28.00
CA ILE A 238 -14.27 9.43 27.35
C ILE A 238 -15.59 9.29 28.11
N GLN A 239 -15.97 8.08 28.50
CA GLN A 239 -17.17 7.88 29.33
C GLN A 239 -17.08 8.66 30.66
N GLN A 240 -15.95 8.56 31.35
CA GLN A 240 -15.73 9.27 32.62
C GLN A 240 -15.85 10.79 32.45
N LEU A 241 -15.23 11.36 31.41
CA LEU A 241 -15.21 12.80 31.15
C LEU A 241 -16.56 13.36 30.73
N THR A 242 -17.33 12.58 29.96
CA THR A 242 -18.63 13.01 29.40
C THR A 242 -19.80 12.72 30.33
N ASN A 243 -19.63 11.83 31.31
CA ASN A 243 -20.67 11.37 32.23
C ASN A 243 -21.91 10.79 31.49
N ILE A 244 -21.68 10.12 30.36
CA ILE A 244 -22.72 9.41 29.60
C ILE A 244 -22.68 7.93 30.01
N GLY A 245 -23.71 7.45 30.70
CA GLY A 245 -23.66 6.11 31.30
C GLY A 245 -23.65 4.94 30.31
N TYR A 246 -24.31 5.05 29.16
CA TYR A 246 -24.25 4.10 28.03
C TYR A 246 -23.78 4.83 26.76
N ILE A 247 -22.59 4.49 26.28
CA ILE A 247 -21.91 5.25 25.22
C ILE A 247 -21.26 4.29 24.21
N ALA A 248 -21.28 4.68 22.93
CA ALA A 248 -20.35 4.13 21.95
C ALA A 248 -19.33 5.19 21.56
N CYS A 249 -18.07 4.80 21.57
CA CYS A 249 -16.96 5.61 21.06
C CYS A 249 -16.57 5.07 19.68
N ASP A 250 -16.55 5.94 18.69
CA ASP A 250 -16.10 5.60 17.34
C ASP A 250 -14.69 6.16 17.16
N ILE A 251 -13.70 5.27 17.16
CA ILE A 251 -12.26 5.56 17.14
C ILE A 251 -11.69 5.10 15.81
N THR A 252 -10.85 5.89 15.17
CA THR A 252 -10.00 5.41 14.06
C THR A 252 -8.55 5.32 14.51
N ILE A 253 -7.71 4.64 13.74
CA ILE A 253 -6.26 4.66 13.92
C ILE A 253 -5.69 5.43 12.73
N CYS A 254 -5.22 6.64 13.01
CA CYS A 254 -4.59 7.52 12.03
C CYS A 254 -3.10 7.17 11.88
N LYS A 255 -2.57 7.25 10.66
CA LYS A 255 -1.15 7.00 10.37
C LYS A 255 -0.21 7.91 11.18
N GLU A 256 -0.58 9.17 11.36
CA GLU A 256 0.26 10.19 12.01
C GLU A 256 0.00 10.32 13.52
N MET A 257 -1.27 10.22 13.93
CA MET A 257 -1.68 10.50 15.32
C MET A 257 -1.91 9.24 16.17
N GLY A 258 -1.94 8.04 15.56
CA GLY A 258 -2.41 6.84 16.23
C GLY A 258 -3.93 6.89 16.50
N PRO A 259 -4.42 6.32 17.62
CA PRO A 259 -5.84 6.33 17.97
C PRO A 259 -6.43 7.74 18.05
N ALA A 260 -7.52 7.98 17.32
CA ALA A 260 -8.20 9.27 17.26
C ALA A 260 -9.72 9.11 17.29
N LEU A 261 -10.39 9.99 18.04
CA LEU A 261 -11.84 10.03 18.16
C LEU A 261 -12.48 10.65 16.91
N LEU A 262 -13.40 9.91 16.29
CA LEU A 262 -14.26 10.41 15.22
C LEU A 262 -15.53 11.05 15.78
N GLU A 263 -16.25 10.30 16.61
CA GLU A 263 -17.50 10.73 17.23
C GLU A 263 -17.84 9.91 18.48
N VAL A 264 -18.75 10.47 19.28
CA VAL A 264 -19.35 9.81 20.44
C VAL A 264 -20.84 9.63 20.18
N ASN A 265 -21.36 8.43 20.44
CA ASN A 265 -22.74 8.07 20.17
C ASN A 265 -23.45 7.67 21.47
N ALA A 266 -24.38 8.50 21.93
CA ALA A 266 -25.24 8.19 23.07
C ALA A 266 -26.37 7.18 22.73
N ARG A 267 -26.52 6.82 21.44
CA ARG A 267 -27.53 5.87 20.93
C ARG A 267 -26.90 4.75 20.08
N ALA A 268 -25.92 4.05 20.65
CA ALA A 268 -25.14 3.02 19.95
C ALA A 268 -26.01 2.00 19.19
N GLY A 269 -25.70 1.78 17.91
CA GLY A 269 -26.34 0.76 17.08
C GLY A 269 -26.12 -0.66 17.62
N LEU A 270 -27.03 -1.57 17.29
CA LEU A 270 -27.06 -2.93 17.87
C LEU A 270 -26.36 -3.99 17.00
N SER A 271 -25.92 -3.61 15.80
CA SER A 271 -25.23 -4.48 14.85
C SER A 271 -23.91 -5.04 15.38
N VAL A 272 -23.32 -4.42 16.41
CA VAL A 272 -22.15 -4.95 17.11
C VAL A 272 -22.39 -6.38 17.66
N GLN A 273 -23.63 -6.71 18.03
CA GLN A 273 -24.02 -8.05 18.49
C GLN A 273 -23.88 -9.10 17.39
N ILE A 274 -24.25 -8.71 16.17
CA ILE A 274 -24.20 -9.56 14.99
C ILE A 274 -22.73 -9.77 14.61
N ALA A 275 -21.95 -8.69 14.55
CA ALA A 275 -20.53 -8.77 14.22
C ALA A 275 -19.72 -9.63 15.22
N ASN A 276 -20.13 -9.70 16.49
CA ASN A 276 -19.47 -10.52 17.51
C ASN A 276 -20.12 -11.89 17.71
N LEU A 277 -21.23 -12.19 17.03
CA LEU A 277 -22.09 -13.36 17.28
C LEU A 277 -22.39 -13.55 18.79
N ALA A 278 -22.61 -12.43 19.50
CA ALA A 278 -22.74 -12.43 20.95
C ALA A 278 -23.85 -11.47 21.43
N PRO A 279 -24.67 -11.89 22.42
CA PRO A 279 -25.74 -11.06 22.98
C PRO A 279 -25.21 -9.88 23.80
N LEU A 280 -25.56 -8.64 23.43
CA LEU A 280 -25.11 -7.44 24.15
C LEU A 280 -25.83 -7.27 25.49
N ARG A 281 -27.12 -7.63 25.60
CA ARG A 281 -27.88 -7.45 26.85
C ARG A 281 -27.24 -8.26 27.98
N SER A 282 -26.93 -9.54 27.73
CA SER A 282 -26.29 -10.40 28.72
C SER A 282 -24.94 -9.87 29.19
N ARG A 283 -24.18 -9.19 28.32
CA ARG A 283 -22.92 -8.55 28.71
C ARG A 283 -23.17 -7.31 29.57
N LEU A 284 -24.10 -6.45 29.17
CA LEU A 284 -24.47 -5.26 29.94
C LEU A 284 -24.99 -5.61 31.34
N GLU A 285 -25.80 -6.66 31.46
CA GLU A 285 -26.34 -7.14 32.75
C GLU A 285 -25.23 -7.61 33.71
N ARG A 286 -24.12 -8.18 33.20
CA ARG A 286 -22.99 -8.62 34.05
C ARG A 286 -22.21 -7.49 34.72
N VAL A 287 -22.18 -6.32 34.09
CA VAL A 287 -21.49 -5.13 34.63
C VAL A 287 -22.43 -4.16 35.31
N LEU A 288 -23.74 -4.43 35.26
CA LEU A 288 -24.76 -3.66 35.96
C LEU A 288 -24.57 -3.82 37.48
N GLY A 289 -24.39 -2.71 38.19
CA GLY A 289 -24.20 -2.71 39.64
C GLY A 289 -22.76 -2.95 40.13
N VAL A 290 -21.80 -3.21 39.22
CA VAL A 290 -20.39 -3.27 39.58
C VAL A 290 -19.87 -1.86 39.90
N LYS A 291 -19.09 -1.66 40.96
CA LYS A 291 -18.48 -0.35 41.25
C LYS A 291 -17.09 -0.25 40.63
N VAL A 292 -16.96 0.53 39.56
CA VAL A 292 -15.68 0.84 38.91
C VAL A 292 -15.31 2.29 39.22
N SER A 293 -14.18 2.50 39.90
CA SER A 293 -13.72 3.82 40.34
C SER A 293 -12.79 4.51 39.34
N VAL A 294 -12.04 3.73 38.54
CA VAL A 294 -11.05 4.24 37.59
C VAL A 294 -11.14 3.51 36.24
N PRO A 295 -10.94 4.20 35.10
CA PRO A 295 -11.00 3.62 33.76
C PRO A 295 -10.16 2.36 33.57
N GLU A 296 -8.93 2.34 34.11
CA GLU A 296 -7.98 1.23 33.98
C GLU A 296 -8.54 -0.06 34.57
N LYS A 297 -9.27 0.02 35.68
CA LYS A 297 -9.96 -1.12 36.30
C LYS A 297 -11.13 -1.58 35.43
N GLY A 298 -11.86 -0.65 34.83
CA GLY A 298 -12.96 -0.94 33.91
C GLY A 298 -12.50 -1.69 32.67
N VAL A 299 -11.38 -1.28 32.07
CA VAL A 299 -10.76 -1.98 30.93
C VAL A 299 -10.39 -3.41 31.29
N ARG A 300 -9.63 -3.62 32.38
CA ARG A 300 -9.24 -4.96 32.85
C ARG A 300 -10.46 -5.87 33.05
N LEU A 301 -11.49 -5.36 33.72
CA LEU A 301 -12.72 -6.11 33.95
C LEU A 301 -13.43 -6.48 32.63
N GLY A 302 -13.46 -5.56 31.66
CA GLY A 302 -14.04 -5.82 30.35
C GLY A 302 -13.29 -6.91 29.59
N GLN A 303 -11.95 -6.89 29.65
CA GLN A 303 -11.10 -7.92 29.05
C GLN A 303 -11.32 -9.28 29.69
N ASP A 304 -11.35 -9.35 31.03
CA ASP A 304 -11.52 -10.61 31.77
C ASP A 304 -12.92 -11.22 31.61
N LEU A 305 -13.96 -10.40 31.60
CA LEU A 305 -15.35 -10.88 31.52
C LEU A 305 -15.80 -11.23 30.10
N PHE A 306 -15.27 -10.54 29.09
CA PHE A 306 -15.83 -10.53 27.74
C PHE A 306 -14.84 -10.86 26.62
N GLY A 307 -13.55 -11.00 26.92
CA GLY A 307 -12.54 -11.51 26.00
C GLY A 307 -12.19 -12.97 26.26
N GLN A 308 -11.58 -13.62 25.27
CA GLN A 308 -10.98 -14.94 25.44
C GLN A 308 -9.73 -14.85 26.33
N LYS A 309 -9.46 -15.90 27.13
CA LYS A 309 -8.25 -15.97 27.96
C LYS A 309 -7.01 -15.67 27.10
N ARG A 310 -6.24 -14.65 27.50
CA ARG A 310 -4.88 -14.48 27.00
C ARG A 310 -4.10 -15.72 27.46
N ILE A 311 -3.55 -16.47 26.52
CA ILE A 311 -2.43 -17.36 26.87
C ILE A 311 -1.36 -16.38 27.35
N LYS A 312 -0.93 -16.49 28.61
CA LYS A 312 0.22 -15.72 29.09
C LYS A 312 1.41 -16.19 28.27
N GLU A 313 1.72 -15.50 27.19
CA GLU A 313 3.11 -15.35 26.80
C GLU A 313 3.76 -14.69 28.01
N GLU A 314 4.62 -15.42 28.72
CA GLU A 314 5.52 -14.81 29.67
C GLU A 314 6.11 -13.58 28.98
N ALA A 315 6.02 -12.42 29.62
CA ALA A 315 6.72 -11.25 29.13
C ALA A 315 8.18 -11.67 28.99
N ALA A 316 8.61 -11.94 27.76
CA ALA A 316 10.02 -12.13 27.47
C ALA A 316 10.69 -10.88 28.04
N ASP A 317 11.62 -11.08 28.98
CA ASP A 317 12.43 -10.01 29.51
C ASP A 317 13.19 -9.42 28.31
N ASP A 318 12.64 -8.37 27.69
CA ASP A 318 13.14 -7.73 26.47
C ASP A 318 14.43 -6.94 26.74
N ARG A 319 15.06 -7.19 27.90
CA ARG A 319 16.39 -6.70 28.23
C ARG A 319 17.38 -7.45 27.38
N GLN A 320 17.93 -6.71 26.43
CA GLN A 320 18.98 -7.20 25.56
C GLN A 320 20.17 -7.72 26.38
N ILE A 321 20.60 -8.93 26.03
CA ILE A 321 21.81 -9.54 26.59
C ILE A 321 23.02 -8.97 25.85
N LEU A 322 24.04 -8.53 26.59
CA LEU A 322 25.35 -8.08 26.12
C LEU A 322 26.44 -9.07 26.58
N GLY A 323 27.48 -9.23 25.77
CA GLY A 323 28.71 -9.92 26.17
C GLY A 323 29.65 -9.00 26.94
N LEU A 324 30.84 -9.51 27.31
CA LEU A 324 31.88 -8.68 27.95
C LEU A 324 32.59 -7.74 26.97
N GLN A 325 32.44 -8.00 25.67
CA GLN A 325 33.00 -7.22 24.57
C GLN A 325 31.88 -6.95 23.57
N GLU A 326 31.71 -5.69 23.19
CA GLU A 326 30.63 -5.25 22.31
C GLU A 326 31.15 -4.18 21.35
N VAL A 327 30.34 -3.83 20.35
CA VAL A 327 30.62 -2.70 19.46
C VAL A 327 29.57 -1.62 19.73
N ILE A 328 30.02 -0.38 19.92
CA ILE A 328 29.12 0.78 19.92
C ILE A 328 29.14 1.45 18.55
N THR A 329 27.98 1.87 18.07
CA THR A 329 27.85 2.62 16.82
C THR A 329 27.59 4.08 17.14
N VAL A 330 28.47 4.96 16.68
CA VAL A 330 28.34 6.41 16.78
C VAL A 330 27.84 6.95 15.45
N ALA A 331 26.70 7.64 15.46
CA ALA A 331 26.14 8.27 14.25
C ALA A 331 26.83 9.61 13.98
N MET A 332 27.18 9.86 12.73
CA MET A 332 27.86 11.05 12.22
C MET A 332 27.05 11.63 11.06
N ASP A 333 27.38 12.84 10.61
CA ASP A 333 26.69 13.44 9.46
C ASP A 333 26.98 12.65 8.18
N GLY A 334 26.00 11.82 7.78
CA GLY A 334 26.07 10.98 6.58
C GLY A 334 26.77 9.63 6.74
N ALA A 335 27.34 9.31 7.91
CA ALA A 335 28.08 8.06 8.15
C ALA A 335 27.88 7.51 9.58
N SER A 336 28.41 6.32 9.86
CA SER A 336 28.45 5.74 11.20
C SER A 336 29.80 5.09 11.48
N MET A 337 30.33 5.31 12.69
CA MET A 337 31.57 4.71 13.15
C MET A 337 31.28 3.64 14.20
N ASP A 338 31.83 2.45 13.97
CA ASP A 338 31.79 1.34 14.91
C ASP A 338 33.05 1.30 15.77
N VAL A 339 32.87 1.30 17.08
CA VAL A 339 33.95 1.36 18.06
C VAL A 339 33.90 0.11 18.93
N LEU A 340 34.97 -0.68 18.91
CA LEU A 340 35.12 -1.84 19.77
C LEU A 340 35.28 -1.38 21.23
N CYS A 341 34.41 -1.91 22.10
CA CYS A 341 34.34 -1.54 23.51
C CYS A 341 34.33 -2.77 24.42
N SER A 342 34.80 -2.57 25.65
CA SER A 342 34.64 -3.54 26.73
C SER A 342 33.56 -3.09 27.69
N ILE A 343 32.77 -4.02 28.18
CA ILE A 343 31.78 -3.76 29.22
C ILE A 343 32.49 -3.76 30.58
N ALA A 344 32.45 -2.61 31.27
CA ALA A 344 33.23 -2.31 32.46
C ALA A 344 32.32 -1.86 33.63
N PRO A 345 31.50 -2.77 34.21
CA PRO A 345 30.54 -2.43 35.25
C PRO A 345 31.21 -1.94 36.55
N GLU A 346 32.50 -2.17 36.73
CA GLU A 346 33.32 -1.62 37.82
C GLU A 346 33.55 -0.11 37.71
N ARG A 347 33.31 0.48 36.54
CA ARG A 347 33.38 1.94 36.33
C ARG A 347 32.00 2.56 36.43
N GLU A 348 31.92 3.69 37.12
CA GLU A 348 30.67 4.45 37.27
C GLU A 348 30.21 5.12 35.96
N ARG A 349 31.16 5.58 35.13
CA ARG A 349 30.90 6.29 33.85
C ARG A 349 31.66 5.66 32.69
N THR A 350 31.16 5.87 31.47
CA THR A 350 31.82 5.45 30.23
C THR A 350 33.08 6.28 29.96
N VAL A 351 34.15 5.61 29.54
CA VAL A 351 35.47 6.20 29.30
C VAL A 351 35.92 5.88 27.88
N PHE A 352 36.33 6.89 27.13
CA PHE A 352 36.86 6.76 25.78
C PHE A 352 38.36 7.03 25.77
N ASP A 353 39.06 6.32 24.90
CA ASP A 353 40.48 6.57 24.65
C ASP A 353 40.68 8.01 24.14
N PRO A 354 41.75 8.73 24.56
CA PRO A 354 41.99 10.11 24.12
C PRO A 354 42.08 10.27 22.60
N SER A 355 42.59 9.27 21.86
CA SER A 355 42.63 9.32 20.39
C SER A 355 41.22 9.26 19.76
N LEU A 356 40.30 8.51 20.37
CA LEU A 356 38.91 8.42 19.95
C LEU A 356 38.15 9.72 20.24
N ILE A 357 38.43 10.36 21.38
CA ILE A 357 37.87 11.68 21.71
C ILE A 357 38.28 12.73 20.66
N GLU A 358 39.55 12.77 20.27
CA GLU A 358 40.02 13.70 19.24
C GLU A 358 39.41 13.44 17.85
N GLU A 359 39.27 12.17 17.47
CA GLU A 359 38.61 11.76 16.22
C GLU A 359 37.14 12.24 16.19
N LEU A 360 36.38 11.95 17.23
CA LEU A 360 34.97 12.34 17.35
C LEU A 360 34.75 13.85 17.48
N ARG A 361 35.75 14.58 18.01
CA ARG A 361 35.70 16.04 18.11
C ARG A 361 35.87 16.72 16.75
N ARG A 362 36.75 16.21 15.88
CA ARG A 362 36.92 16.73 14.51
C ARG A 362 35.63 16.60 13.70
N GLU A 363 34.89 15.54 13.96
CA GLU A 363 33.65 15.18 13.28
C GLU A 363 32.41 15.85 13.89
N GLY A 364 32.58 16.71 14.92
CA GLY A 364 31.51 17.50 15.51
C GLY A 364 30.47 16.72 16.33
N VAL A 365 30.76 15.46 16.69
CA VAL A 365 29.80 14.56 17.36
C VAL A 365 29.82 14.70 18.90
N LEU A 366 30.88 15.31 19.44
CA LEU A 366 31.06 15.55 20.88
C LEU A 366 30.71 17.00 21.24
N GLU A 367 29.75 17.17 22.14
CA GLU A 367 29.47 18.46 22.79
C GLU A 367 30.34 18.58 24.05
N THR A 368 31.19 19.61 24.14
CA THR A 368 32.02 19.83 25.34
C THR A 368 31.14 20.40 26.46
N GLU A 369 31.03 19.67 27.58
CA GLU A 369 30.21 20.10 28.72
C GLU A 369 31.06 20.77 29.82
N ASP A 370 32.23 20.19 30.13
CA ASP A 370 33.21 20.79 31.04
C ASP A 370 34.63 20.53 30.51
N ALA A 371 35.27 21.59 30.03
CA ALA A 371 36.60 21.54 29.44
C ALA A 371 37.71 21.32 30.48
N ALA A 372 37.48 21.68 31.76
CA ALA A 372 38.45 21.48 32.83
C ALA A 372 38.41 20.05 33.38
N ALA A 373 37.25 19.39 33.32
CA ALA A 373 37.06 18.01 33.76
C ALA A 373 37.23 16.95 32.64
N GLY A 374 37.41 17.36 31.38
CA GLY A 374 37.61 16.45 30.25
C GLY A 374 36.39 15.57 29.96
N THR A 375 35.19 16.10 30.16
CA THR A 375 33.92 15.39 29.97
C THR A 375 33.12 15.92 28.79
N TYR A 376 32.59 15.00 27.99
CA TYR A 376 31.90 15.28 26.74
C TYR A 376 30.54 14.60 26.71
N ARG A 377 29.54 15.27 26.14
CA ARG A 377 28.21 14.70 25.94
C ARG A 377 28.11 14.12 24.55
N MET A 378 27.58 12.90 24.45
CA MET A 378 27.36 12.25 23.17
C MET A 378 26.23 11.23 23.16
N LYS A 379 25.89 10.77 21.96
CA LYS A 379 24.89 9.74 21.70
C LYS A 379 25.52 8.59 20.91
N PHE A 380 25.38 7.37 21.40
CA PHE A 380 25.81 6.16 20.68
C PHE A 380 24.78 5.05 20.83
N MET A 381 24.84 4.05 19.97
CA MET A 381 24.05 2.83 20.06
C MET A 381 24.87 1.75 20.74
N LEU A 382 24.32 1.12 21.78
CA LEU A 382 24.85 -0.10 22.39
C LEU A 382 23.82 -1.20 22.20
N GLY A 383 24.16 -2.21 21.41
CA GLY A 383 23.17 -3.17 20.93
C GLY A 383 22.08 -2.47 20.10
N LYS A 384 20.81 -2.59 20.52
CA LYS A 384 19.65 -1.97 19.85
C LYS A 384 19.14 -0.72 20.57
N ARG A 385 19.82 -0.25 21.63
CA ARG A 385 19.38 0.90 22.42
C ARG A 385 20.30 2.09 22.20
N LYS A 386 19.67 3.26 22.04
CA LYS A 386 20.36 4.55 21.97
C LYS A 386 20.65 5.05 23.38
N ILE A 387 21.92 5.32 23.65
CA ILE A 387 22.42 5.85 24.92
C ILE A 387 22.84 7.29 24.68
N GLN A 388 22.41 8.19 25.55
CA GLN A 388 22.89 9.56 25.62
C GLN A 388 23.52 9.76 27.00
N THR A 389 24.83 10.03 27.02
CA THR A 389 25.60 10.01 28.27
C THR A 389 26.77 10.99 28.25
N LEU A 390 27.44 11.10 29.40
CA LEU A 390 28.70 11.83 29.56
C LEU A 390 29.85 10.85 29.52
N VAL A 391 30.73 11.03 28.55
CA VAL A 391 31.95 10.25 28.40
C VAL A 391 33.15 11.07 28.89
N ALA A 392 34.06 10.42 29.60
CA ALA A 392 35.32 11.03 30.02
C ALA A 392 36.47 10.50 29.16
N GLY A 393 37.48 11.34 28.89
CA GLY A 393 38.73 10.88 28.31
C GLY A 393 39.57 10.14 29.34
N GLY A 394 40.09 8.95 29.00
CA GLY A 394 40.94 8.19 29.93
C GLY A 394 41.57 6.95 29.30
N ALA A 395 42.52 6.34 30.00
CA ALA A 395 43.23 5.17 29.47
C ALA A 395 42.29 3.98 29.28
N VAL A 396 42.27 3.42 28.06
CA VAL A 396 41.52 2.22 27.68
C VAL A 396 42.50 1.11 27.27
N PRO A 397 42.37 -0.13 27.80
CA PRO A 397 43.22 -1.25 27.40
C PRO A 397 43.04 -1.63 25.93
N SER A 398 44.15 -1.83 25.21
CA SER A 398 44.15 -2.42 23.87
C SER A 398 43.56 -3.84 23.90
N PRO A 399 42.74 -4.28 22.91
CA PRO A 399 42.42 -3.61 21.63
C PRO A 399 41.21 -2.67 21.67
N PHE A 400 40.64 -2.37 22.84
CA PHE A 400 39.43 -1.55 22.97
C PHE A 400 39.74 -0.07 22.82
N ARG A 401 38.74 0.69 22.36
CA ARG A 401 38.80 2.15 22.29
C ARG A 401 37.80 2.83 23.24
N ALA A 402 36.90 2.05 23.86
CA ALA A 402 35.95 2.51 24.86
C ALA A 402 35.69 1.47 25.97
N LEU A 403 35.40 1.96 27.18
CA LEU A 403 34.94 1.18 28.34
C LEU A 403 33.53 1.66 28.73
N ILE A 404 32.53 0.79 28.67
CA ILE A 404 31.15 1.13 28.99
C ILE A 404 30.89 0.97 30.48
N GLY A 405 30.58 2.06 31.16
CA GLY A 405 30.38 2.10 32.60
C GLY A 405 28.95 1.74 33.04
N LYS A 406 28.80 1.43 34.33
CA LYS A 406 27.56 0.97 34.99
C LYS A 406 26.31 1.80 34.65
N ARG A 407 26.42 3.13 34.57
CA ARG A 407 25.27 4.01 34.27
C ARG A 407 24.66 3.78 32.90
N ASP A 408 25.48 3.40 31.93
CA ASP A 408 25.07 3.19 30.55
C ASP A 408 24.60 1.75 30.30
N LEU A 409 24.83 0.85 31.26
CA LEU A 409 24.41 -0.56 31.23
C LEU A 409 23.01 -0.79 31.85
N VAL A 410 22.34 0.27 32.31
CA VAL A 410 21.02 0.14 32.96
C VAL A 410 19.97 -0.39 31.97
N GLY A 411 19.41 -1.56 32.29
CA GLY A 411 18.39 -2.24 31.48
C GLY A 411 18.95 -3.19 30.41
N PHE A 412 20.22 -3.59 30.53
CA PHE A 412 20.81 -4.72 29.80
C PHE A 412 21.05 -5.90 30.75
N LEU A 413 21.12 -7.11 30.20
CA LEU A 413 21.61 -8.31 30.89
C LEU A 413 23.04 -8.59 30.41
N LEU A 414 23.90 -9.13 31.27
CA LEU A 414 25.28 -9.49 30.90
C LEU A 414 25.43 -11.01 30.87
N ASP A 415 25.91 -11.55 29.75
CA ASP A 415 26.26 -12.95 29.60
C ASP A 415 27.76 -13.10 29.30
N PRO A 416 28.57 -13.52 30.29
CA PRO A 416 30.00 -13.74 30.13
C PRO A 416 30.37 -14.84 29.12
N ALA A 417 29.45 -15.77 28.82
CA ALA A 417 29.69 -16.90 27.91
C ALA A 417 29.43 -16.56 26.43
N ARG A 418 28.94 -15.34 26.14
CA ARG A 418 28.63 -14.91 24.78
C ARG A 418 29.91 -14.74 23.95
N GLU A 419 29.99 -15.45 22.83
CA GLU A 419 31.13 -15.39 21.92
C GLU A 419 31.36 -13.98 21.33
N GLN A 420 32.61 -13.68 21.01
CA GLN A 420 33.05 -12.38 20.48
C GLN A 420 32.27 -12.01 19.20
N PRO A 421 31.89 -10.73 19.00
CA PRO A 421 31.33 -10.30 17.72
C PRO A 421 32.33 -10.57 16.60
N ALA A 422 31.92 -11.40 15.63
CA ALA A 422 32.75 -11.78 14.49
C ALA A 422 33.05 -10.55 13.61
N SER A 423 34.31 -10.12 13.63
CA SER A 423 34.97 -9.16 12.73
C SER A 423 34.56 -7.69 12.83
N LEU A 424 35.54 -6.85 13.19
CA LEU A 424 35.66 -5.49 12.66
C LEU A 424 35.97 -5.61 11.16
N ARG A 425 34.95 -5.68 10.31
CA ARG A 425 35.14 -5.25 8.92
C ARG A 425 35.20 -3.72 8.97
N PRO A 426 36.24 -3.06 8.43
CA PRO A 426 36.17 -1.62 8.26
C PRO A 426 34.91 -1.31 7.46
N ASN A 427 34.05 -0.41 7.98
CA ASN A 427 32.95 0.16 7.22
C ASN A 427 33.55 0.72 5.93
N LYS A 428 33.39 -0.01 4.83
CA LYS A 428 33.47 0.61 3.52
C LYS A 428 32.27 1.55 3.47
N SER A 429 32.53 2.83 3.25
CA SER A 429 31.52 3.85 3.00
C SER A 429 30.61 3.39 1.86
N GLY A 430 29.41 2.93 2.19
CA GLY A 430 28.40 2.49 1.24
C GLY A 430 27.02 2.89 1.75
N ILE A 431 26.10 3.14 0.83
CA ILE A 431 24.75 3.58 1.16
C ILE A 431 23.97 2.48 1.90
N GLY A 432 23.33 2.84 3.02
CA GLY A 432 22.54 1.88 3.80
C GLY A 432 21.29 1.36 3.05
N VAL A 433 20.94 0.08 3.24
CA VAL A 433 19.86 -0.64 2.52
C VAL A 433 18.54 0.13 2.40
N ARG A 434 18.05 0.75 3.49
CA ARG A 434 16.79 1.52 3.46
C ARG A 434 16.90 2.83 2.68
N ALA A 435 18.07 3.48 2.73
CA ALA A 435 18.32 4.69 1.96
C ALA A 435 18.45 4.34 0.47
N ALA A 436 19.18 3.27 0.15
CA ALA A 436 19.32 2.74 -1.21
C ALA A 436 17.96 2.34 -1.81
N ASP A 437 17.12 1.62 -1.07
CA ASP A 437 15.78 1.22 -1.54
C ASP A 437 14.91 2.42 -1.94
N ARG A 438 14.87 3.47 -1.10
CA ARG A 438 14.14 4.71 -1.41
C ARG A 438 14.75 5.45 -2.59
N LEU A 439 16.08 5.57 -2.61
CA LEU A 439 16.83 6.27 -3.65
C LEU A 439 16.61 5.62 -5.02
N PHE A 440 16.79 4.30 -5.11
CA PHE A 440 16.65 3.54 -6.36
C PHE A 440 15.19 3.51 -6.82
N SER A 441 14.23 3.49 -5.90
CA SER A 441 12.81 3.63 -6.24
C SER A 441 12.51 4.98 -6.91
N GLN A 442 13.10 6.07 -6.42
CA GLN A 442 12.94 7.40 -7.02
C GLN A 442 13.60 7.46 -8.40
N ILE A 443 14.86 6.99 -8.52
CA ILE A 443 15.58 7.00 -9.79
C ILE A 443 14.87 6.14 -10.85
N ASP A 444 14.32 4.97 -10.48
CA ASP A 444 13.54 4.15 -11.41
C ASP A 444 12.31 4.88 -11.99
N GLU A 445 11.71 5.78 -11.20
CA GLU A 445 10.60 6.65 -11.62
C GLU A 445 11.05 7.73 -12.59
N ASP A 446 12.12 8.45 -12.25
CA ASP A 446 12.69 9.52 -13.08
C ASP A 446 13.19 8.98 -14.44
N LEU A 447 13.69 7.74 -14.45
CA LEU A 447 14.19 7.06 -15.65
C LEU A 447 13.10 6.34 -16.47
N SER A 448 11.82 6.62 -16.28
CA SER A 448 10.69 5.99 -17.00
C SER A 448 10.92 5.87 -18.51
N MET A 449 11.11 4.65 -19.04
CA MET A 449 11.44 4.45 -20.46
C MET A 449 10.35 4.97 -21.41
N LEU A 450 9.08 4.89 -21.02
CA LEU A 450 7.97 5.38 -21.83
C LEU A 450 8.02 6.89 -22.05
N GLN A 451 8.55 7.65 -21.09
CA GLN A 451 8.73 9.08 -21.19
C GLN A 451 9.84 9.43 -22.18
N TRP A 452 10.97 8.72 -22.09
CA TRP A 452 12.19 9.08 -22.83
C TRP A 452 12.35 8.42 -24.20
N LEU A 453 11.66 7.29 -24.46
CA LEU A 453 11.72 6.56 -25.75
C LEU A 453 10.48 6.77 -26.64
N LYS A 454 9.59 7.68 -26.27
CA LYS A 454 8.47 8.09 -27.14
C LYS A 454 8.95 9.21 -28.08
N PRO A 455 8.88 9.04 -29.41
CA PRO A 455 9.27 10.10 -30.33
C PRO A 455 8.36 11.33 -30.19
N THR A 456 8.93 12.53 -30.18
CA THR A 456 8.19 13.80 -30.08
C THR A 456 7.46 14.14 -31.38
N ASN A 457 8.02 13.75 -32.53
CA ASN A 457 7.46 13.94 -33.86
C ASN A 457 6.63 12.75 -34.38
N LEU A 458 6.20 11.84 -33.50
CA LEU A 458 5.55 10.59 -33.92
C LEU A 458 4.30 10.81 -34.79
N LEU A 459 3.49 11.84 -34.51
CA LEU A 459 2.26 12.12 -35.27
C LEU A 459 2.55 12.55 -36.71
N ASP A 460 3.58 13.38 -36.90
CA ASP A 460 4.00 13.85 -38.23
C ASP A 460 4.58 12.69 -39.05
N GLU A 461 5.41 11.86 -38.42
CA GLU A 461 5.98 10.67 -39.05
C GLU A 461 4.90 9.63 -39.42
N LEU A 462 3.88 9.46 -38.58
CA LEU A 462 2.73 8.61 -38.91
C LEU A 462 1.95 9.13 -40.12
N SER A 463 1.82 10.45 -40.27
CA SER A 463 1.14 11.07 -41.42
C SER A 463 1.91 10.81 -42.73
N ARG A 464 3.24 10.88 -42.69
CA ARG A 464 4.10 10.55 -43.83
C ARG A 464 4.03 9.06 -44.20
N LEU A 465 4.03 8.17 -43.20
CA LEU A 465 3.90 6.72 -43.39
C LEU A 465 2.55 6.26 -43.96
N GLN A 466 1.51 7.09 -43.83
CA GLN A 466 0.23 6.87 -44.50
C GLN A 466 0.29 7.21 -45.99
N GLN A 467 1.10 8.19 -46.37
CA GLN A 467 1.28 8.61 -47.77
C GLN A 467 2.25 7.68 -48.52
N ASP A 468 3.34 7.25 -47.87
CA ASP A 468 4.33 6.35 -48.44
C ASP A 468 4.65 5.20 -47.47
N ARG A 469 4.31 3.98 -47.89
CA ARG A 469 4.57 2.76 -47.10
C ARG A 469 6.04 2.36 -47.09
N THR A 470 6.84 2.84 -48.04
CA THR A 470 8.28 2.56 -48.17
C THR A 470 9.17 3.56 -47.44
N TYR A 471 8.56 4.63 -46.92
CA TYR A 471 9.23 5.64 -46.11
C TYR A 471 9.80 5.07 -44.82
N ASN A 472 11.00 5.52 -44.46
CA ASN A 472 11.65 5.22 -43.18
C ASN A 472 11.59 6.48 -42.29
N PRO A 473 10.81 6.46 -41.20
CA PRO A 473 10.68 7.58 -40.29
C PRO A 473 12.02 8.05 -39.71
N ARG A 474 12.11 9.34 -39.41
CA ARG A 474 13.21 9.87 -38.59
C ARG A 474 12.68 10.31 -37.24
N PHE A 475 12.98 9.57 -36.18
CA PHE A 475 12.46 9.89 -34.86
C PHE A 475 13.29 10.93 -34.13
N SER A 476 12.60 11.88 -33.51
CA SER A 476 13.17 12.86 -32.59
C SER A 476 12.74 12.52 -31.17
N TYR A 477 13.64 12.71 -30.20
CA TYR A 477 13.39 12.35 -28.79
C TYR A 477 13.61 13.55 -27.87
N PRO A 478 12.93 13.60 -26.71
CA PRO A 478 13.09 14.71 -25.77
C PRO A 478 14.50 14.73 -25.18
N SER A 479 15.09 15.93 -25.01
CA SER A 479 16.38 16.08 -24.30
C SER A 479 16.24 15.56 -22.87
N CYS A 480 17.24 14.80 -22.40
CA CYS A 480 17.23 14.29 -21.03
C CYS A 480 17.73 15.32 -20.00
N GLY A 481 18.24 16.48 -20.44
CA GLY A 481 18.83 17.49 -19.54
C GLY A 481 19.90 16.88 -18.64
N ASP A 482 19.96 17.33 -17.39
CA ASP A 482 20.89 16.82 -16.35
C ASP A 482 20.36 15.59 -15.59
N VAL A 483 19.21 15.04 -16.01
CA VAL A 483 18.53 13.94 -15.27
C VAL A 483 19.38 12.68 -15.27
N LEU A 484 20.08 12.38 -16.36
CA LEU A 484 20.90 11.18 -16.46
C LEU A 484 22.17 11.30 -15.64
N GLU A 485 22.80 12.48 -15.66
CA GLU A 485 24.00 12.81 -14.91
C GLU A 485 23.73 12.83 -13.40
N ASP A 486 22.60 13.41 -12.95
CA ASP A 486 22.17 13.35 -11.55
C ASP A 486 21.92 11.91 -11.11
N ALA A 487 21.19 11.13 -11.91
CA ALA A 487 20.90 9.74 -11.59
C ALA A 487 22.18 8.89 -11.51
N GLU A 488 23.13 9.07 -12.43
CA GLU A 488 24.40 8.34 -12.44
C GLU A 488 25.26 8.69 -11.22
N ARG A 489 25.41 9.98 -10.90
CA ARG A 489 26.11 10.43 -9.68
C ARG A 489 25.48 9.84 -8.41
N ARG A 490 24.16 9.79 -8.33
CA ARG A 490 23.43 9.19 -7.19
C ARG A 490 23.52 7.67 -7.12
N LEU A 491 23.96 7.00 -8.19
CA LEU A 491 24.19 5.55 -8.26
C LEU A 491 25.68 5.17 -8.17
N GLU A 492 26.57 6.15 -7.98
CA GLU A 492 28.02 5.96 -7.93
C GLU A 492 28.43 5.07 -6.74
N GLU A 493 27.82 5.30 -5.58
CA GLU A 493 28.03 4.48 -4.39
C GLU A 493 27.40 3.09 -4.53
N GLU A 494 28.19 2.05 -4.27
CA GLU A 494 27.71 0.67 -4.27
C GLU A 494 26.95 0.34 -2.98
N VAL A 495 26.02 -0.62 -3.08
CA VAL A 495 25.36 -1.17 -1.90
C VAL A 495 26.25 -2.26 -1.31
N ILE A 496 26.96 -1.94 -0.23
CA ILE A 496 27.88 -2.86 0.44
C ILE A 496 27.16 -3.55 1.59
N ASP A 497 26.33 -4.54 1.25
CA ASP A 497 25.56 -5.34 2.21
C ASP A 497 25.36 -6.77 1.69
N ASP A 498 25.89 -7.76 2.42
CA ASP A 498 25.86 -9.19 2.05
C ASP A 498 24.50 -9.88 2.32
N SER A 499 23.53 -9.16 2.90
CA SER A 499 22.18 -9.69 3.12
C SER A 499 21.45 -9.88 1.79
N ALA A 500 20.37 -10.67 1.82
CA ALA A 500 19.49 -10.84 0.67
C ALA A 500 18.97 -9.50 0.10
N GLN A 501 18.70 -8.52 0.98
CA GLN A 501 18.24 -7.19 0.57
C GLN A 501 19.34 -6.41 -0.14
N GLY A 502 20.55 -6.40 0.42
CA GLY A 502 21.72 -5.74 -0.16
C GLY A 502 22.06 -6.25 -1.55
N VAL A 503 22.11 -7.57 -1.71
CA VAL A 503 22.36 -8.22 -3.01
C VAL A 503 21.31 -7.85 -4.07
N LEU A 504 20.02 -7.80 -3.71
CA LEU A 504 18.96 -7.41 -4.64
C LEU A 504 19.07 -5.93 -5.05
N LEU A 505 19.38 -5.05 -4.10
CA LEU A 505 19.54 -3.63 -4.35
C LEU A 505 20.76 -3.37 -5.23
N GLU A 506 21.88 -4.06 -5.03
CA GLU A 506 23.06 -3.92 -5.87
C GLU A 506 22.78 -4.40 -7.31
N LYS A 507 22.03 -5.50 -7.48
CA LYS A 507 21.54 -5.90 -8.81
C LYS A 507 20.67 -4.81 -9.43
N LYS A 508 19.80 -4.15 -8.65
CA LYS A 508 18.94 -3.07 -9.14
C LYS A 508 19.76 -1.84 -9.53
N ARG A 509 20.78 -1.48 -8.76
CA ARG A 509 21.73 -0.40 -9.10
C ARG A 509 22.37 -0.63 -10.47
N LYS A 510 22.90 -1.84 -10.70
CA LYS A 510 23.50 -2.23 -11.99
C LYS A 510 22.49 -2.18 -13.15
N GLU A 511 21.25 -2.64 -12.94
CA GLU A 511 20.19 -2.51 -13.95
C GLU A 511 19.90 -1.03 -14.28
N LEU A 512 19.81 -0.16 -13.26
CA LEU A 512 19.55 1.27 -13.46
C LEU A 512 20.68 1.95 -14.25
N LEU A 513 21.94 1.62 -13.98
CA LEU A 513 23.09 2.08 -14.77
C LEU A 513 23.01 1.62 -16.24
N GLN A 514 22.62 0.37 -16.50
CA GLN A 514 22.39 -0.12 -17.86
C GLN A 514 21.25 0.63 -18.57
N ARG A 515 20.21 1.01 -17.81
CA ARG A 515 19.10 1.82 -18.34
C ARG A 515 19.52 3.24 -18.66
N ILE A 516 20.39 3.86 -17.86
CA ILE A 516 21.02 5.15 -18.17
C ILE A 516 21.82 5.04 -19.48
N ALA A 517 22.65 4.01 -19.62
CA ALA A 517 23.43 3.78 -20.84
C ALA A 517 22.53 3.64 -22.09
N LEU A 518 21.42 2.92 -21.98
CA LEU A 518 20.43 2.80 -23.06
C LEU A 518 19.82 4.16 -23.45
N LEU A 519 19.42 4.96 -22.46
CA LEU A 519 18.82 6.28 -22.70
C LEU A 519 19.83 7.27 -23.31
N ARG A 520 21.10 7.19 -22.91
CA ARG A 520 22.21 7.98 -23.48
C ARG A 520 22.52 7.59 -24.93
N ALA A 521 22.40 6.30 -25.24
CA ALA A 521 22.62 5.77 -26.60
C ALA A 521 21.47 6.07 -27.57
N ARG A 522 20.31 6.50 -27.07
CA ARG A 522 19.12 6.83 -27.87
C ARG A 522 19.47 7.84 -28.98
N GLY A 523 19.11 7.46 -30.20
CA GLY A 523 19.38 8.21 -31.42
C GLY A 523 20.49 7.60 -32.27
N ASN A 524 21.38 6.79 -31.69
CA ASN A 524 22.44 6.07 -32.40
C ASN A 524 22.07 4.58 -32.50
N ALA A 525 21.96 4.03 -33.72
CA ALA A 525 21.43 2.69 -33.88
C ALA A 525 22.33 1.59 -33.31
N ASN A 526 23.66 1.71 -33.46
CA ASN A 526 24.60 0.69 -32.98
C ASN A 526 24.66 0.66 -31.45
N SER A 527 24.99 1.79 -30.81
CA SER A 527 25.14 1.83 -29.34
C SER A 527 23.81 1.61 -28.63
N PHE A 528 22.68 2.05 -29.21
CA PHE A 528 21.36 1.78 -28.64
C PHE A 528 21.03 0.29 -28.69
N THR A 529 21.37 -0.39 -29.80
CA THR A 529 21.12 -1.83 -29.95
C THR A 529 21.97 -2.63 -28.96
N GLU A 530 23.25 -2.27 -28.80
CA GLU A 530 24.15 -2.89 -27.82
C GLU A 530 23.65 -2.71 -26.38
N ALA A 531 23.29 -1.48 -26.00
CA ALA A 531 22.72 -1.20 -24.69
C ALA A 531 21.37 -1.94 -24.48
N SER A 532 20.56 -2.05 -25.54
CA SER A 532 19.31 -2.82 -25.48
C SER A 532 19.58 -4.31 -25.30
N HIS A 533 20.60 -4.87 -25.95
CA HIS A 533 21.03 -6.25 -25.73
C HIS A 533 21.55 -6.47 -24.31
N ALA A 534 22.29 -5.52 -23.74
CA ALA A 534 22.77 -5.62 -22.37
C ALA A 534 21.61 -5.67 -21.35
N LEU A 535 20.56 -4.87 -21.56
CA LEU A 535 19.43 -4.77 -20.64
C LEU A 535 18.35 -5.85 -20.85
N PHE A 536 18.02 -6.17 -22.11
CA PHE A 536 16.91 -7.09 -22.46
C PHE A 536 17.37 -8.41 -23.06
N GLY A 537 18.63 -8.55 -23.44
CA GLY A 537 19.19 -9.71 -24.13
C GLY A 537 18.91 -9.74 -25.63
N ALA A 538 19.77 -10.43 -26.37
CA ALA A 538 19.58 -10.71 -27.79
C ALA A 538 18.66 -11.93 -28.02
N PRO A 539 17.96 -12.02 -29.17
CA PRO A 539 17.23 -13.22 -29.56
C PRO A 539 18.18 -14.41 -29.75
N SER A 540 18.12 -15.42 -28.88
CA SER A 540 18.98 -16.61 -28.99
C SER A 540 18.46 -17.59 -30.05
N HIS A 541 19.35 -18.39 -30.64
CA HIS A 541 18.96 -19.45 -31.59
C HIS A 541 17.89 -20.40 -31.04
N ALA A 542 17.98 -20.75 -29.75
CA ALA A 542 16.98 -21.58 -29.10
C ALA A 542 15.60 -20.90 -29.06
N LEU A 543 15.55 -19.60 -28.74
CA LEU A 543 14.30 -18.84 -28.70
C LEU A 543 13.69 -18.65 -30.09
N ILE A 544 14.53 -18.44 -31.11
CA ILE A 544 14.11 -18.36 -32.51
C ILE A 544 13.44 -19.66 -32.95
N ARG A 545 14.07 -20.82 -32.66
CA ARG A 545 13.47 -22.13 -32.97
C ARG A 545 12.12 -22.32 -32.30
N VAL A 546 12.00 -21.94 -31.02
CA VAL A 546 10.72 -22.01 -30.30
C VAL A 546 9.67 -21.12 -30.95
N ALA A 547 10.02 -19.88 -31.33
CA ALA A 547 9.11 -18.96 -31.99
C ALA A 547 8.64 -19.49 -33.36
N THR A 548 9.57 -20.00 -34.18
CA THR A 548 9.25 -20.59 -35.50
C THR A 548 8.34 -21.81 -35.35
N THR A 549 8.67 -22.70 -34.40
CA THR A 549 7.87 -23.91 -34.13
C THR A 549 6.46 -23.56 -33.68
N ALA A 550 6.31 -22.60 -32.76
CA ALA A 550 5.01 -22.17 -32.26
C ALA A 550 4.10 -21.59 -33.35
N LEU A 551 4.65 -20.92 -34.37
CA LEU A 551 3.85 -20.41 -35.50
C LEU A 551 3.55 -21.48 -36.54
N ARG A 552 4.48 -22.41 -36.79
CA ARG A 552 4.29 -23.54 -37.71
C ARG A 552 3.21 -24.49 -37.20
N ASP A 553 3.28 -24.83 -35.91
CA ASP A 553 2.42 -25.84 -35.28
C ASP A 553 1.12 -25.21 -34.74
N ARG A 554 0.84 -23.94 -35.09
CA ARG A 554 -0.38 -23.25 -34.67
C ARG A 554 -1.61 -24.00 -35.22
N PRO A 555 -2.56 -24.43 -34.35
CA PRO A 555 -3.79 -25.03 -34.80
C PRO A 555 -4.60 -24.02 -35.63
N LYS A 556 -5.17 -24.51 -36.73
CA LYS A 556 -6.09 -23.73 -37.58
C LYS A 556 -7.49 -23.78 -36.94
N GLU A 557 -8.22 -22.67 -37.00
CA GLU A 557 -9.55 -22.51 -36.36
C GLU A 557 -10.59 -23.54 -36.83
N PRO A 558 -11.52 -23.96 -35.94
CA PRO A 558 -12.93 -24.00 -36.28
C PRO A 558 -13.51 -22.58 -36.21
N PHE A 559 -14.08 -22.08 -37.31
CA PHE A 559 -14.68 -20.74 -37.39
C PHE A 559 -15.76 -20.55 -36.32
N ALA A 560 -15.45 -19.84 -35.25
CA ALA A 560 -16.44 -19.25 -34.36
C ALA A 560 -16.20 -17.75 -34.36
N GLN A 561 -17.13 -16.98 -34.95
CA GLN A 561 -17.10 -15.52 -34.82
C GLN A 561 -17.27 -15.17 -33.33
N GLU A 562 -16.28 -14.47 -32.78
CA GLU A 562 -16.41 -13.92 -31.44
C GLU A 562 -17.45 -12.79 -31.46
N GLU A 563 -18.48 -12.88 -30.63
CA GLU A 563 -19.47 -11.81 -30.53
C GLU A 563 -18.82 -10.52 -29.99
N PRO A 564 -18.97 -9.38 -30.70
CA PRO A 564 -18.45 -8.11 -30.25
C PRO A 564 -19.19 -7.65 -28.98
N LEU A 565 -18.41 -7.19 -28.01
CA LEU A 565 -18.85 -6.53 -26.81
C LEU A 565 -18.78 -5.02 -27.00
N ASP A 566 -19.86 -4.36 -26.62
CA ASP A 566 -19.89 -2.92 -26.43
C ASP A 566 -18.78 -2.45 -25.46
N ILE A 567 -18.23 -1.27 -25.71
CA ILE A 567 -17.11 -0.70 -24.97
C ILE A 567 -17.47 -0.43 -23.50
N GLU A 568 -18.71 -0.03 -23.22
CA GLU A 568 -19.14 0.25 -21.84
C GLU A 568 -19.37 -1.06 -21.09
N LYS A 569 -19.89 -2.09 -21.77
CA LYS A 569 -19.95 -3.46 -21.23
C LYS A 569 -18.55 -4.00 -20.92
N ALA A 570 -17.58 -3.79 -21.80
CA ALA A 570 -16.18 -4.15 -21.56
C ALA A 570 -15.57 -3.40 -20.36
N ALA A 571 -15.82 -2.09 -20.25
CA ALA A 571 -15.37 -1.28 -19.12
C ALA A 571 -16.00 -1.78 -17.81
N GLN A 572 -17.29 -2.12 -17.81
CA GLN A 572 -18.01 -2.64 -16.64
C GLN A 572 -17.44 -3.99 -16.17
N LEU A 573 -17.05 -4.87 -17.08
CA LEU A 573 -16.40 -6.14 -16.73
C LEU A 573 -15.05 -5.91 -16.03
N LEU A 574 -14.24 -4.97 -16.52
CA LEU A 574 -12.98 -4.61 -15.86
C LEU A 574 -13.19 -3.95 -14.49
N ARG A 575 -14.16 -3.04 -14.36
CA ARG A 575 -14.53 -2.43 -13.07
C ARG A 575 -14.99 -3.50 -12.08
N SER A 576 -15.76 -4.47 -12.54
CA SER A 576 -16.22 -5.60 -11.72
C SER A 576 -15.07 -6.50 -11.29
N ALA A 577 -14.09 -6.73 -12.18
CA ALA A 577 -12.88 -7.46 -11.84
C ALA A 577 -12.05 -6.71 -10.78
N LEU A 578 -11.80 -5.41 -10.95
CA LEU A 578 -11.10 -4.57 -9.96
C LEU A 578 -11.80 -4.61 -8.59
N ALA A 579 -13.13 -4.46 -8.58
CA ALA A 579 -13.92 -4.51 -7.35
C ALA A 579 -13.80 -5.86 -6.62
N ARG A 580 -13.78 -6.98 -7.35
CA ARG A 580 -13.57 -8.33 -6.79
C ARG A 580 -12.23 -8.48 -6.06
N TYR A 581 -11.21 -7.74 -6.48
CA TYR A 581 -9.89 -7.73 -5.84
C TYR A 581 -9.73 -6.62 -4.78
N GLY A 582 -10.78 -5.85 -4.49
CA GLY A 582 -10.72 -4.70 -3.58
C GLY A 582 -9.85 -3.56 -4.11
N LEU A 583 -9.71 -3.43 -5.43
CA LEU A 583 -8.90 -2.41 -6.13
C LEU A 583 -9.73 -1.14 -6.39
N HIS A 584 -10.25 -0.54 -5.32
CA HIS A 584 -11.24 0.54 -5.40
C HIS A 584 -10.67 1.90 -5.83
N ASP A 585 -9.36 2.05 -5.70
CA ASP A 585 -8.59 3.21 -6.15
C ASP A 585 -8.10 3.08 -7.59
N TRP A 586 -8.36 1.93 -8.24
CA TRP A 586 -8.10 1.73 -9.66
C TRP A 586 -9.27 2.21 -10.52
N GLN A 587 -8.96 2.81 -11.66
CA GLN A 587 -9.95 3.36 -12.59
C GLN A 587 -9.91 2.69 -13.95
N VAL A 588 -11.06 2.61 -14.62
CA VAL A 588 -11.17 2.22 -16.03
C VAL A 588 -11.63 3.43 -16.83
N VAL A 589 -10.80 3.88 -17.76
CA VAL A 589 -11.03 5.11 -18.52
C VAL A 589 -11.03 4.79 -20.01
N VAL A 590 -12.11 5.14 -20.70
CA VAL A 590 -12.21 5.02 -22.16
C VAL A 590 -11.65 6.30 -22.80
N LYS A 591 -10.76 6.15 -23.78
CA LYS A 591 -10.15 7.28 -24.52
C LYS A 591 -10.04 6.96 -26.00
N SER A 592 -10.27 7.96 -26.85
CA SER A 592 -10.10 7.86 -28.31
C SER A 592 -8.64 7.84 -28.77
N LYS A 593 -7.71 8.45 -28.02
CA LYS A 593 -6.30 8.66 -28.42
C LYS A 593 -5.29 7.70 -27.78
N VAL A 594 -5.68 6.46 -27.46
CA VAL A 594 -4.72 5.44 -27.01
C VAL A 594 -4.14 4.73 -28.23
N VAL A 595 -2.82 4.49 -28.28
CA VAL A 595 -2.18 3.82 -29.43
C VAL A 595 -2.44 2.30 -29.41
N ALA A 596 -2.43 1.71 -28.21
CA ALA A 596 -2.77 0.31 -28.01
C ALA A 596 -4.28 0.16 -27.71
N ASP A 597 -4.83 -1.02 -27.97
CA ASP A 597 -6.24 -1.32 -27.69
C ASP A 597 -6.59 -1.20 -26.20
N SER A 598 -5.60 -1.50 -25.35
CA SER A 598 -5.62 -1.23 -23.92
C SER A 598 -4.23 -0.80 -23.46
N ALA A 599 -4.16 0.01 -22.43
CA ALA A 599 -2.91 0.38 -21.78
C ALA A 599 -3.12 0.53 -20.27
N THR A 600 -2.12 0.19 -19.47
CA THR A 600 -2.18 0.34 -18.01
C THR A 600 -1.21 1.43 -17.57
N GLY A 601 -1.75 2.45 -16.89
CA GLY A 601 -1.00 3.49 -16.20
C GLY A 601 -1.01 3.27 -14.68
N PRO A 602 -0.49 4.22 -13.89
CA PRO A 602 -0.60 4.18 -12.43
C PRO A 602 -2.06 4.11 -12.00
N LYS A 603 -2.47 2.96 -11.45
CA LYS A 603 -3.84 2.65 -11.00
C LYS A 603 -4.94 2.94 -12.03
N THR A 604 -4.64 2.92 -13.32
CA THR A 604 -5.61 3.22 -14.38
C THR A 604 -5.47 2.25 -15.52
N ILE A 605 -6.58 1.66 -15.96
CA ILE A 605 -6.69 0.84 -17.17
C ILE A 605 -7.39 1.69 -18.23
N PHE A 606 -6.67 1.99 -19.31
CA PHE A 606 -7.19 2.71 -20.46
C PHE A 606 -7.73 1.72 -21.49
N LEU A 607 -8.93 1.98 -21.99
CA LEU A 607 -9.51 1.30 -23.15
C LEU A 607 -9.58 2.25 -24.33
N ARG A 608 -9.21 1.76 -25.51
CA ARG A 608 -9.32 2.53 -26.75
C ARG A 608 -10.74 2.48 -27.28
N GLU A 609 -11.29 3.64 -27.58
CA GLU A 609 -12.59 3.76 -28.25
C GLU A 609 -12.52 3.23 -29.69
N GLY A 610 -13.62 2.62 -30.17
CA GLY A 610 -13.71 2.07 -31.52
C GLY A 610 -12.96 0.73 -31.72
N VAL A 611 -12.64 0.02 -30.64
CA VAL A 611 -12.10 -1.35 -30.70
C VAL A 611 -13.20 -2.35 -30.39
N ASP A 612 -13.38 -3.33 -31.27
CA ASP A 612 -14.25 -4.46 -30.99
C ASP A 612 -13.58 -5.38 -29.95
N PHE A 613 -14.15 -5.38 -28.74
CA PHE A 613 -13.77 -6.32 -27.69
C PHE A 613 -14.62 -7.58 -27.80
N SER A 614 -14.09 -8.71 -27.39
CA SER A 614 -14.85 -9.95 -27.24
C SER A 614 -14.72 -10.45 -25.82
N ARG A 615 -15.60 -11.39 -25.41
CA ARG A 615 -15.52 -11.95 -24.06
C ARG A 615 -14.17 -12.62 -23.77
N PRO A 616 -13.64 -13.52 -24.64
CA PRO A 616 -12.31 -14.09 -24.45
C PRO A 616 -11.20 -13.04 -24.35
N ARG A 617 -11.31 -11.96 -25.15
CA ARG A 617 -10.34 -10.86 -25.13
C ARG A 617 -10.36 -10.06 -23.84
N ILE A 618 -11.54 -9.82 -23.26
CA ILE A 618 -11.68 -9.14 -21.96
C ILE A 618 -11.20 -10.04 -20.82
N ASP A 619 -11.54 -11.32 -20.83
CA ASP A 619 -11.05 -12.26 -19.81
C ASP A 619 -9.52 -12.36 -19.85
N ALA A 620 -8.94 -12.38 -21.06
CA ALA A 620 -7.49 -12.32 -21.27
C ALA A 620 -6.88 -11.00 -20.80
N LEU A 621 -7.57 -9.88 -20.97
CA LEU A 621 -7.13 -8.57 -20.48
C LEU A 621 -7.17 -8.49 -18.95
N ILE A 622 -8.22 -9.04 -18.32
CA ILE A 622 -8.33 -9.17 -16.86
C ILE A 622 -7.15 -10.01 -16.34
N ALA A 623 -6.89 -11.17 -16.94
CA ALA A 623 -5.80 -12.05 -16.53
C ALA A 623 -4.41 -11.39 -16.65
N HIS A 624 -4.19 -10.62 -17.73
CA HIS A 624 -2.92 -9.97 -18.02
C HIS A 624 -2.70 -8.71 -17.16
N GLU A 625 -3.62 -7.76 -17.21
CA GLU A 625 -3.44 -6.44 -16.59
C GLU A 625 -3.84 -6.43 -15.12
N ILE A 626 -4.97 -7.05 -14.76
CA ILE A 626 -5.49 -7.03 -13.40
C ILE A 626 -4.85 -8.16 -12.59
N GLU A 627 -5.10 -9.42 -12.96
CA GLU A 627 -4.65 -10.60 -12.19
C GLU A 627 -3.13 -10.81 -12.22
N THR A 628 -2.38 -10.02 -12.98
CA THR A 628 -0.91 -10.02 -12.93
C THR A 628 -0.39 -8.66 -12.49
N HIS A 629 -0.36 -7.66 -13.38
CA HIS A 629 0.34 -6.40 -13.11
C HIS A 629 -0.25 -5.60 -11.95
N ALA A 630 -1.58 -5.49 -11.85
CA ALA A 630 -2.23 -4.77 -10.76
C ALA A 630 -2.01 -5.50 -9.42
N LEU A 631 -2.26 -6.80 -9.35
CA LEU A 631 -2.11 -7.56 -8.09
C LEU A 631 -0.65 -7.54 -7.58
N THR A 632 0.34 -7.77 -8.44
CA THR A 632 1.75 -7.76 -8.05
C THR A 632 2.23 -6.38 -7.63
N THR A 633 1.76 -5.31 -8.29
CA THR A 633 2.05 -3.92 -7.89
C THR A 633 1.48 -3.61 -6.51
N GLU A 634 0.24 -4.01 -6.25
CA GLU A 634 -0.43 -3.75 -4.97
C GLU A 634 0.19 -4.58 -3.84
N ASN A 635 0.46 -5.86 -4.06
CA ASN A 635 1.18 -6.69 -3.10
C ASN A 635 2.56 -6.10 -2.79
N GLY A 636 3.31 -5.68 -3.81
CA GLY A 636 4.60 -5.04 -3.63
C GLY A 636 4.51 -3.72 -2.84
N SER A 637 3.40 -2.98 -2.94
CA SER A 637 3.18 -1.76 -2.16
C SER A 637 2.91 -2.00 -0.68
N HIS A 638 2.50 -3.22 -0.31
CA HIS A 638 2.33 -3.64 1.07
C HIS A 638 3.61 -4.21 1.69
N GLN A 639 4.66 -4.42 0.89
CA GLN A 639 5.94 -4.91 1.39
C GLN A 639 6.76 -3.79 2.05
N PRO A 640 7.64 -4.13 3.01
CA PRO A 640 8.53 -3.16 3.64
C PRO A 640 9.60 -2.58 2.69
N LEU A 641 9.82 -3.21 1.53
CA LEU A 641 10.80 -2.80 0.52
C LEU A 641 10.10 -2.22 -0.71
N ALA A 642 10.39 -0.96 -1.03
CA ALA A 642 9.87 -0.28 -2.22
C ALA A 642 10.32 -0.98 -3.52
N LEU A 643 11.47 -1.67 -3.50
CA LEU A 643 11.96 -2.51 -4.59
C LEU A 643 10.91 -3.52 -5.07
N LEU A 644 10.13 -4.13 -4.16
CA LEU A 644 9.12 -5.12 -4.53
C LEU A 644 7.90 -4.49 -5.21
N ARG A 645 7.66 -3.19 -5.01
CA ARG A 645 6.62 -2.43 -5.70
C ARG A 645 7.04 -2.00 -7.11
N ARG A 646 8.27 -1.49 -7.26
CA ARG A 646 8.79 -0.97 -8.54
C ARG A 646 9.35 -2.06 -9.45
N GLY A 647 9.97 -3.06 -8.85
CA GLY A 647 10.53 -4.23 -9.49
C GLY A 647 11.99 -4.48 -9.15
N CYS A 648 12.30 -5.71 -8.74
CA CYS A 648 13.65 -6.24 -8.61
C CYS A 648 14.41 -6.19 -9.94
N ALA A 649 15.72 -6.31 -9.92
CA ALA A 649 16.49 -6.34 -11.16
C ALA A 649 15.99 -7.43 -12.13
N TYR A 650 15.80 -7.08 -13.41
CA TYR A 650 15.40 -7.96 -14.50
C TYR A 650 14.06 -8.69 -14.30
N TYR A 651 13.20 -8.17 -13.41
CA TYR A 651 11.88 -8.75 -13.12
C TYR A 651 10.95 -8.84 -14.35
N LEU A 652 11.22 -8.05 -15.40
CA LEU A 652 10.34 -7.91 -16.55
C LEU A 652 10.07 -9.24 -17.27
N ASP A 653 11.07 -10.13 -17.39
CA ASP A 653 10.86 -11.47 -17.95
C ASP A 653 9.80 -12.25 -17.16
N THR A 654 9.83 -12.11 -15.83
CA THR A 654 8.94 -12.84 -14.93
C THR A 654 7.54 -12.26 -14.96
N GLN A 655 7.40 -10.92 -14.90
CA GLN A 655 6.08 -10.27 -14.96
C GLN A 655 5.40 -10.45 -16.31
N GLU A 656 6.10 -10.19 -17.42
CA GLU A 656 5.50 -10.37 -18.75
C GLU A 656 5.23 -11.85 -19.05
N GLY A 657 6.13 -12.73 -18.63
CA GLY A 657 5.95 -14.17 -18.74
C GLY A 657 4.72 -14.66 -17.98
N LEU A 658 4.55 -14.22 -16.73
CA LEU A 658 3.42 -14.58 -15.87
C LEU A 658 2.11 -14.01 -16.44
N ALA A 659 2.14 -12.79 -16.96
CA ALA A 659 0.98 -12.14 -17.56
C ALA A 659 0.51 -12.89 -18.82
N ILE A 660 1.45 -13.34 -19.66
CA ILE A 660 1.14 -14.15 -20.83
C ILE A 660 0.69 -15.57 -20.44
N TYR A 661 1.30 -16.18 -19.42
CA TYR A 661 0.88 -17.48 -18.90
C TYR A 661 -0.58 -17.43 -18.42
N ASN A 662 -0.92 -16.45 -17.58
CA ASN A 662 -2.28 -16.21 -17.09
C ASN A 662 -3.27 -15.92 -18.22
N GLN A 663 -2.85 -15.11 -19.21
CA GLN A 663 -3.64 -14.85 -20.40
C GLN A 663 -3.92 -16.12 -21.21
N ASN A 664 -2.92 -16.97 -21.40
CA ASN A 664 -3.05 -18.20 -22.19
C ASN A 664 -3.87 -19.28 -21.50
N ARG A 665 -4.04 -19.20 -20.17
CA ARG A 665 -4.95 -20.05 -19.38
C ARG A 665 -6.42 -19.83 -19.76
N VAL A 666 -6.80 -18.59 -20.06
CA VAL A 666 -8.20 -18.23 -20.38
C VAL A 666 -8.47 -18.16 -21.89
N LEU A 667 -7.42 -18.06 -22.70
CA LEU A 667 -7.55 -18.03 -24.16
C LEU A 667 -7.56 -19.44 -24.78
N PRO A 668 -8.45 -19.69 -25.77
CA PRO A 668 -8.45 -20.97 -26.47
C PRO A 668 -7.14 -21.17 -27.26
N PRO A 669 -6.70 -22.43 -27.49
CA PRO A 669 -5.41 -22.73 -28.15
C PRO A 669 -5.21 -22.10 -29.54
N PHE A 670 -6.29 -21.88 -30.28
CA PHE A 670 -6.25 -21.27 -31.62
C PHE A 670 -6.22 -19.73 -31.61
N HIS A 671 -6.48 -19.09 -30.47
CA HIS A 671 -6.58 -17.62 -30.41
C HIS A 671 -5.26 -16.93 -30.75
N GLU A 672 -5.31 -15.96 -31.68
CA GLU A 672 -4.11 -15.33 -32.25
C GLU A 672 -3.18 -14.68 -31.22
N LYS A 673 -3.75 -14.14 -30.13
CA LYS A 673 -2.99 -13.46 -29.07
C LYS A 673 -1.99 -14.39 -28.36
N ARG A 674 -2.22 -15.71 -28.33
CA ARG A 674 -1.28 -16.70 -27.77
C ARG A 674 0.05 -16.74 -28.53
N TYR A 675 0.02 -16.38 -29.81
CA TYR A 675 1.17 -16.43 -30.73
C TYR A 675 1.85 -15.06 -30.92
N GLY A 676 1.35 -14.01 -30.28
CA GLY A 676 1.94 -12.67 -30.31
C GLY A 676 3.40 -12.63 -29.84
N PRO A 677 3.79 -13.32 -28.74
CA PRO A 677 5.18 -13.38 -28.28
C PRO A 677 6.13 -14.01 -29.30
N ALA A 678 5.71 -15.09 -29.97
CA ALA A 678 6.49 -15.74 -31.02
C ALA A 678 6.72 -14.81 -32.22
N ARG A 679 5.66 -14.17 -32.72
CA ARG A 679 5.77 -13.17 -33.78
C ARG A 679 6.67 -11.99 -33.38
N SER A 680 6.61 -11.55 -32.11
CA SER A 680 7.46 -10.45 -31.62
C SER A 680 8.95 -10.78 -31.70
N VAL A 681 9.34 -12.02 -31.34
CA VAL A 681 10.74 -12.47 -31.46
C VAL A 681 11.20 -12.49 -32.92
N LEU A 682 10.42 -13.08 -33.82
CA LEU A 682 10.79 -13.14 -35.25
C LEU A 682 10.84 -11.74 -35.88
N GLY A 683 9.89 -10.87 -35.52
CA GLY A 683 9.88 -9.48 -35.94
C GLY A 683 11.13 -8.72 -35.49
N ILE A 684 11.58 -8.91 -34.24
CA ILE A 684 12.82 -8.30 -33.74
C ILE A 684 14.04 -8.84 -34.50
N VAL A 685 14.13 -10.16 -34.69
CA VAL A 685 15.25 -10.78 -35.43
C VAL A 685 15.39 -10.21 -36.83
N PHE A 686 14.25 -10.03 -37.53
CA PHE A 686 14.24 -9.42 -38.85
C PHE A 686 14.57 -7.93 -38.77
N GLY A 687 13.91 -7.19 -37.88
CA GLY A 687 14.05 -5.73 -37.77
C GLY A 687 15.42 -5.25 -37.30
N LEU A 688 16.16 -6.07 -36.55
CA LEU A 688 17.56 -5.79 -36.21
C LEU A 688 18.48 -5.73 -37.44
N LYS A 689 18.09 -6.36 -38.56
CA LYS A 689 18.90 -6.48 -39.77
C LYS A 689 18.39 -5.67 -40.96
N HIS A 690 17.25 -4.99 -40.83
CA HIS A 690 16.56 -4.35 -41.94
C HIS A 690 15.98 -3.00 -41.54
N SER A 691 15.68 -2.16 -42.54
CA SER A 691 15.05 -0.85 -42.35
C SER A 691 13.61 -0.96 -41.80
N PHE A 692 13.06 0.16 -41.35
CA PHE A 692 11.66 0.27 -40.90
C PHE A 692 10.68 -0.25 -41.95
N ALA A 693 10.79 0.22 -43.19
CA ALA A 693 9.90 -0.17 -44.28
C ALA A 693 9.93 -1.68 -44.55
N LYS A 694 11.13 -2.28 -44.61
CA LYS A 694 11.29 -3.72 -44.81
C LYS A 694 10.78 -4.53 -43.62
N THR A 695 10.99 -4.03 -42.40
CA THR A 695 10.46 -4.67 -41.19
C THR A 695 8.94 -4.66 -41.17
N ARG A 696 8.32 -3.53 -41.51
CA ARG A 696 6.86 -3.42 -41.64
C ARG A 696 6.32 -4.40 -42.68
N GLN A 697 6.94 -4.44 -43.86
CA GLN A 697 6.58 -5.37 -44.93
C GLN A 697 6.62 -6.83 -44.44
N TYR A 698 7.72 -7.25 -43.80
CA TYR A 698 7.86 -8.59 -43.24
C TYR A 698 6.79 -8.93 -42.20
N LEU A 699 6.45 -7.98 -41.32
CA LEU A 699 5.40 -8.17 -40.32
C LEU A 699 4.01 -8.36 -40.94
N GLU A 700 3.71 -7.69 -42.05
CA GLU A 700 2.45 -7.80 -42.79
C GLU A 700 2.39 -9.09 -43.62
N GLU A 701 3.42 -9.35 -44.42
CA GLU A 701 3.42 -10.42 -45.43
C GLU A 701 3.75 -11.79 -44.81
N GLU A 702 4.80 -11.87 -43.99
CA GLU A 702 5.30 -13.14 -43.45
C GLU A 702 4.64 -13.50 -42.11
N LEU A 703 4.50 -12.52 -41.21
CA LEU A 703 3.89 -12.75 -39.89
C LEU A 703 2.39 -12.52 -39.83
N ARG A 704 1.78 -12.09 -40.95
CA ARG A 704 0.33 -11.91 -41.15
C ARG A 704 -0.31 -10.94 -40.15
N TYR A 705 0.40 -9.89 -39.74
CA TYR A 705 -0.21 -8.81 -38.98
C TYR A 705 -1.09 -7.93 -39.89
N SER A 706 -2.17 -7.38 -39.33
CA SER A 706 -2.89 -6.28 -40.00
C SER A 706 -1.96 -5.07 -40.19
N SER A 707 -2.21 -4.26 -41.21
CA SER A 707 -1.37 -3.09 -41.54
C SER A 707 -1.15 -2.17 -40.32
N GLN A 708 -2.20 -1.90 -39.54
CA GLN A 708 -2.09 -1.06 -38.34
C GLN A 708 -1.21 -1.71 -37.26
N LYS A 709 -1.37 -3.02 -37.03
CA LYS A 709 -0.62 -3.74 -35.99
C LYS A 709 0.84 -3.93 -36.38
N ALA A 710 1.12 -4.19 -37.65
CA ALA A 710 2.48 -4.24 -38.18
C ALA A 710 3.19 -2.89 -38.03
N LEU A 711 2.50 -1.78 -38.31
CA LEU A 711 3.04 -0.45 -38.09
C LEU A 711 3.41 -0.20 -36.62
N THR A 712 2.48 -0.45 -35.69
CA THR A 712 2.74 -0.29 -34.25
C THR A 712 3.91 -1.18 -33.78
N LYS A 713 4.00 -2.43 -34.28
CA LYS A 713 5.09 -3.34 -33.93
C LYS A 713 6.43 -2.93 -34.52
N THR A 714 6.44 -2.36 -35.73
CA THR A 714 7.65 -1.81 -36.34
C THR A 714 8.17 -0.62 -35.52
N ILE A 715 7.28 0.25 -35.05
CA ILE A 715 7.63 1.35 -34.13
C ILE A 715 8.18 0.81 -32.81
N ASP A 716 7.57 -0.23 -32.22
CA ASP A 716 8.09 -0.87 -30.99
C ASP A 716 9.51 -1.42 -31.17
N ILE A 717 9.84 -1.94 -32.36
CA ILE A 717 11.15 -2.52 -32.70
C ILE A 717 12.17 -1.41 -33.05
N LYS A 718 11.76 -0.35 -33.74
CA LYS A 718 12.67 0.70 -34.23
C LYS A 718 12.76 1.93 -33.32
N ARG A 719 11.92 2.04 -32.27
CA ARG A 719 12.05 3.13 -31.30
C ARG A 719 13.40 3.05 -30.57
N GLY A 720 13.96 4.22 -30.29
CA GLY A 720 15.32 4.39 -29.80
C GLY A 720 16.30 4.84 -30.88
N LEU A 721 16.00 4.60 -32.16
CA LEU A 721 16.84 5.01 -33.29
C LEU A 721 16.37 6.36 -33.82
N LYS A 722 17.30 7.23 -34.24
CA LYS A 722 16.97 8.48 -34.94
C LYS A 722 16.65 8.22 -36.40
N ASP A 723 17.50 7.48 -37.09
CA ASP A 723 17.30 7.07 -38.48
C ASP A 723 16.84 5.61 -38.51
N THR A 724 15.58 5.38 -38.89
CA THR A 724 15.01 4.03 -38.87
C THR A 724 15.32 3.22 -40.13
N SER A 725 16.04 3.81 -41.09
CA SER A 725 16.62 3.07 -42.22
C SER A 725 17.82 2.21 -41.80
N GLU A 726 18.50 2.59 -40.72
CA GLU A 726 19.66 1.88 -40.17
C GLU A 726 19.29 0.51 -39.56
N HIS A 727 20.29 -0.37 -39.51
CA HIS A 727 20.21 -1.66 -38.82
C HIS A 727 20.25 -1.45 -37.30
N GLY A 728 19.64 -2.37 -36.56
CA GLY A 728 19.47 -2.26 -35.11
C GLY A 728 18.03 -2.00 -34.69
N GLY A 729 17.82 -1.92 -33.38
CA GLY A 729 16.50 -1.84 -32.80
C GLY A 729 16.44 -2.15 -31.30
N PHE A 730 15.23 -2.02 -30.77
CA PHE A 730 14.90 -2.25 -29.38
C PHE A 730 14.48 -3.70 -29.13
N THR A 731 15.22 -4.40 -28.29
CA THR A 731 15.05 -5.84 -28.07
C THR A 731 14.14 -6.19 -26.90
N LYS A 732 13.49 -5.20 -26.26
CA LYS A 732 12.54 -5.42 -25.15
C LYS A 732 11.49 -6.50 -25.46
N GLY A 733 11.01 -6.63 -26.71
CA GLY A 733 10.00 -7.64 -27.04
C GLY A 733 10.48 -9.11 -26.96
N VAL A 734 11.77 -9.36 -26.74
CA VAL A 734 12.31 -10.70 -26.45
C VAL A 734 11.81 -11.22 -25.10
N THR A 735 11.57 -10.33 -24.13
CA THR A 735 11.19 -10.70 -22.75
C THR A 735 9.86 -11.45 -22.69
N TYR A 736 8.93 -11.18 -23.62
CA TYR A 736 7.60 -11.80 -23.64
C TYR A 736 7.68 -13.33 -23.83
N LEU A 737 8.33 -13.82 -24.90
CA LEU A 737 8.41 -15.26 -25.16
C LEU A 737 9.41 -15.94 -24.22
N ARG A 738 10.55 -15.28 -23.94
CA ARG A 738 11.55 -15.82 -23.02
C ARG A 738 10.97 -15.98 -21.62
N GLY A 739 10.25 -14.98 -21.15
CA GLY A 739 9.51 -14.98 -19.89
C GLY A 739 8.46 -16.10 -19.83
N LEU A 740 7.61 -16.21 -20.87
CA LEU A 740 6.60 -17.26 -20.92
C LEU A 740 7.21 -18.65 -20.76
N ARG A 741 8.29 -18.96 -21.51
CA ARG A 741 8.97 -20.26 -21.41
C ARG A 741 9.60 -20.48 -20.04
N ALA A 742 10.09 -19.42 -19.38
CA ALA A 742 10.64 -19.52 -18.03
C ALA A 742 9.55 -19.86 -17.00
N ILE A 743 8.38 -19.24 -17.10
CA ILE A 743 7.24 -19.53 -16.22
C ILE A 743 6.68 -20.93 -16.44
N GLU A 744 6.51 -21.37 -17.68
CA GLU A 744 6.05 -22.74 -17.96
C GLU A 744 7.03 -23.77 -17.39
N ARG A 745 8.34 -23.61 -17.60
CA ARG A 745 9.35 -24.51 -17.00
C ARG A 745 9.31 -24.51 -15.48
N PHE A 746 9.06 -23.35 -14.86
CA PHE A 746 8.93 -23.25 -13.42
C PHE A 746 7.71 -24.04 -12.93
N VAL A 747 6.56 -23.91 -13.59
CA VAL A 747 5.33 -24.66 -13.24
C VAL A 747 5.50 -26.16 -13.51
N ASP A 748 6.04 -26.54 -14.68
CA ASP A 748 6.29 -27.94 -15.06
C ASP A 748 7.27 -28.61 -14.09
N GLY A 749 8.18 -27.84 -13.49
CA GLY A 749 9.10 -28.29 -12.44
C GLY A 749 8.48 -28.34 -11.03
N GLY A 750 7.17 -28.14 -10.88
CA GLY A 750 6.47 -28.13 -9.58
C GLY A 750 6.55 -26.80 -8.82
N GLY A 751 6.97 -25.72 -9.48
CA GLY A 751 7.07 -24.39 -8.89
C GLY A 751 5.71 -23.77 -8.56
N ASP A 752 5.63 -23.14 -7.39
CA ASP A 752 4.41 -22.49 -6.91
C ASP A 752 4.31 -21.04 -7.40
N LEU A 753 3.34 -20.76 -8.29
CA LEU A 753 3.08 -19.42 -8.81
C LEU A 753 2.75 -18.39 -7.73
N ARG A 754 2.24 -18.80 -6.56
CA ARG A 754 1.93 -17.89 -5.45
C ARG A 754 3.18 -17.12 -4.97
N ARG A 755 4.38 -17.72 -5.11
CA ARG A 755 5.67 -17.09 -4.78
C ARG A 755 5.96 -15.85 -5.63
N LEU A 756 5.43 -15.79 -6.86
CA LEU A 756 5.63 -14.68 -7.80
C LEU A 756 4.72 -13.48 -7.52
N TYR A 757 3.74 -13.63 -6.62
CA TYR A 757 2.77 -12.57 -6.30
C TYR A 757 3.21 -11.65 -5.16
N ILE A 758 4.35 -11.91 -4.50
CA ILE A 758 4.83 -11.09 -3.38
C ILE A 758 5.13 -9.62 -3.80
N GLY A 759 5.39 -9.41 -5.09
CA GLY A 759 5.68 -8.13 -5.71
C GLY A 759 6.14 -8.32 -7.15
N LYS A 760 6.85 -7.33 -7.69
CA LYS A 760 7.51 -7.41 -8.99
C LYS A 760 8.88 -8.04 -8.85
N VAL A 761 8.92 -9.36 -8.87
CA VAL A 761 10.11 -10.15 -8.60
C VAL A 761 10.68 -10.80 -9.86
N SER A 762 11.97 -11.10 -9.85
CA SER A 762 12.61 -11.95 -10.84
C SER A 762 12.53 -13.40 -10.38
N LEU A 763 12.14 -14.31 -11.26
CA LEU A 763 12.09 -15.75 -11.02
C LEU A 763 13.45 -16.29 -10.54
N ARG A 764 14.55 -15.69 -10.99
CA ARG A 764 15.92 -16.07 -10.62
C ARG A 764 16.30 -15.68 -9.19
N ASP A 765 15.53 -14.79 -8.58
CA ASP A 765 15.80 -14.21 -7.28
C ASP A 765 14.85 -14.74 -6.20
N LEU A 766 13.95 -15.68 -6.51
CA LEU A 766 12.96 -16.19 -5.56
C LEU A 766 13.56 -16.69 -4.26
N ASP A 767 14.60 -17.53 -4.35
CA ASP A 767 15.24 -18.11 -3.16
C ASP A 767 16.01 -17.05 -2.35
N LEU A 768 16.40 -15.94 -2.98
CA LEU A 768 17.00 -14.80 -2.30
C LEU A 768 15.93 -13.98 -1.58
N ILE A 769 14.79 -13.73 -2.25
CA ILE A 769 13.65 -12.98 -1.71
C ILE A 769 13.09 -13.68 -0.47
N GLU A 770 13.01 -15.01 -0.46
CA GLU A 770 12.51 -15.77 0.70
C GLU A 770 13.41 -15.69 1.93
N LYS A 771 14.69 -15.36 1.76
CA LYS A 771 15.62 -15.14 2.88
C LYS A 771 15.46 -13.77 3.53
N ILE A 772 14.66 -12.88 2.94
CA ILE A 772 14.45 -11.54 3.47
C ILE A 772 13.54 -11.62 4.71
N PRO A 773 14.03 -11.23 5.90
CA PRO A 773 13.18 -11.18 7.08
C PRO A 773 12.09 -10.12 6.88
N SER A 774 10.96 -10.27 7.58
CA SER A 774 9.84 -9.31 7.62
C SER A 774 9.03 -9.10 6.34
N LEU A 775 9.25 -9.87 5.28
CA LEU A 775 8.33 -9.88 4.15
C LEU A 775 6.95 -10.41 4.57
N LEU A 776 5.91 -9.78 4.02
CA LEU A 776 4.54 -10.20 4.24
C LEU A 776 4.12 -11.18 3.14
N PRO A 777 3.26 -12.17 3.44
CA PRO A 777 2.69 -13.01 2.39
C PRO A 777 1.88 -12.15 1.39
N PRO A 778 1.76 -12.58 0.12
CA PRO A 778 0.97 -11.85 -0.87
C PRO A 778 -0.49 -11.76 -0.42
N LEU A 779 -0.99 -10.53 -0.32
CA LEU A 779 -2.36 -10.24 0.10
C LEU A 779 -3.38 -10.64 -0.98
N LEU A 780 -3.01 -10.40 -2.24
CA LEU A 780 -3.86 -10.58 -3.40
C LEU A 780 -3.32 -11.69 -4.29
N LEU A 781 -4.13 -12.71 -4.53
CA LEU A 781 -3.86 -13.76 -5.50
C LEU A 781 -4.96 -13.80 -6.57
N PRO A 782 -4.67 -14.20 -7.81
CA PRO A 782 -5.68 -14.51 -8.81
C PRO A 782 -6.69 -15.52 -8.30
N SER A 783 -7.93 -15.40 -8.76
CA SER A 783 -9.04 -16.28 -8.40
C SER A 783 -8.67 -17.77 -8.44
N TYR A 784 -7.98 -18.21 -9.49
CA TYR A 784 -7.60 -19.61 -9.68
C TYR A 784 -6.46 -20.12 -8.77
N LEU A 785 -5.74 -19.23 -8.07
CA LEU A 785 -4.67 -19.57 -7.10
C LEU A 785 -5.13 -19.47 -5.65
N ARG A 786 -6.35 -18.96 -5.41
CA ARG A 786 -7.01 -19.01 -4.11
C ARG A 786 -7.58 -20.42 -4.00
N GLY A 787 -7.05 -21.27 -3.12
CA GLY A 787 -7.52 -22.65 -2.93
C GLY A 787 -9.05 -22.74 -2.90
N GLU A 788 -9.58 -23.70 -3.66
CA GLU A 788 -10.99 -24.02 -3.98
C GLU A 788 -12.10 -23.24 -3.26
N SER A 789 -12.92 -22.55 -4.05
CA SER A 789 -14.34 -22.92 -4.20
C SER A 789 -14.95 -22.22 -5.41
N ALA A 790 -14.77 -22.82 -6.60
CA ALA A 790 -15.54 -22.52 -7.80
C ALA A 790 -16.98 -23.11 -7.73
N ASN A 791 -17.61 -23.10 -6.55
CA ASN A 791 -18.95 -23.62 -6.31
C ASN A 791 -20.02 -22.51 -6.16
N GLU A 792 -19.74 -21.28 -6.59
CA GLU A 792 -20.78 -20.25 -6.71
C GLU A 792 -21.58 -20.33 -8.03
N LYS A 793 -21.30 -21.32 -8.89
CA LYS A 793 -22.15 -21.61 -10.07
C LYS A 793 -23.34 -22.54 -9.81
N GLU A 794 -23.58 -22.97 -8.57
CA GLU A 794 -24.76 -23.78 -8.20
C GLU A 794 -25.69 -23.10 -7.18
N ARG A 795 -25.66 -21.76 -7.08
CA ARG A 795 -26.70 -21.01 -6.35
C ARG A 795 -27.20 -19.84 -7.20
N GLU A 796 -27.75 -20.18 -8.37
CA GLU A 796 -28.86 -19.41 -8.95
C GLU A 796 -30.16 -19.82 -8.27
#